data_AF-A0A1Y4C8F5-F1
#
_entry.id   AF-A0A1Y4C8F5-F1
#
_cell.length_a   1.000
_cell.length_b   1.000
_cell.length_c   1.000
_cell.angle_alpha   90.00
_cell.angle_beta   90.00
_cell.angle_gamma   90.00
#
_symmetry.space_group_name_H-M   'P 1'
#
loop_
_entity.id
_entity.type
_entity.pdbx_description
1 polymer ?
#
loop_
_entity_poly.entity_id
_entity_poly.type
_entity_poly.pdbx_seq_one_letter_code
_entity_poly.pdbx_strand_id
1 'polypeptide(L)'
;MGRQNEFYKKTHPEQFSDSILVKKGNLDRDMFDYYLESLTSKNLEKAFEEFCRKLAESEVCPNLLPQTGPTGGGDSKVDSETYPVSKEISDRWYFGNAAASERWAFAISAKKDWKSKVKSDVAKIVSVNQQEGRGYTKVFFMSNQYVPDKKRAQAEDELRNLHGVDIRILDRSWILDKVFSSHQNIDMAISVFGFSDSFRDEVRIGSQDLKRKQEFEENEQKLVSQQTKQSELVFLAQRNVILARELEYPLHQLLGLIDRSISLSAEKGSTIDHANAVRDAAWTVYWWYEDKNHYYRFYKDYEKLVVESQNVHLFIDLITLWINLFSLSLSDNTFSIDEHTQILKNEYARYTSDPSKPNTAIEAKAAFQLMRFFLGDDPDTIADDIILILEASSGHLDLDIRPLCRAIQEFPVFENTKRFPEMFERSVDIMSEQKRNIEAAKLLMNRGRKLKDEKPYEALIYFSRTLSKLYNEESKELLSFVILDMADIFQSIGLYWAARNFYYYDFILYLNQYFKYGDVSPVLFMSAYSLKNLELRLGHVLNAIVFHRFSLIAEHIYPGEIRSNADKGDSFDYVLALQLLRTPYETAKRLGEFPAFLDEQGLIFSRAAMKYELGHYDEEMLAELGGSTEVFDDVIGKWKDQPALKQMVNAPWYGFEDTCSLHSKVLGCSFNVNFSTPYNHGEFEFAATILATIESFLGSGLPNKLISLHGEIEINLRYDNSTQELVRILHSAEKPSSIEVAFRDYDSQNIVHEQDLFSDFMNSLLAEVISIMFPVPSELAKIEKMVRNDAAFERSGVFANSIFFDMEVLGKETFYYPALVHDYPCLEMIRTRKSPITSAPRQEAAEPVVLPKNVVFDIPPDADFAKISNANMYTSSIINIPAWNQAQWKGVMFMAYKGYCVPPVLSFIFETGHGKAIWEDWRKLMGDHNINNQLGIRIIKGIDRKHPNWYRVAIGPNSFSSDSGEDLFIASLPVRLHTMQPSSDTNLKMFESEFEKYQEFFLCPAYMQDRTAEPFVYTELAIKMNRESIIICNASDILKNDFLSVCAIIPGDDPIIPTGKENSPITEILRRKKSDNKL
;
A
#
# COMPACT_ATOMS: atom_id res chain seq x y z
N MET A 1 -45.34 -13.93 9.55
CA MET A 1 -43.89 -14.25 9.50
C MET A 1 -43.77 -15.75 9.60
N GLY A 2 -42.95 -16.37 8.76
CA GLY A 2 -42.77 -17.82 8.78
C GLY A 2 -41.66 -18.24 9.74
N ARG A 3 -41.48 -19.55 9.85
CA ARG A 3 -40.55 -20.20 10.79
C ARG A 3 -39.08 -19.85 10.50
N GLN A 4 -38.76 -19.45 9.27
CA GLN A 4 -37.41 -19.14 8.82
C GLN A 4 -37.00 -17.72 9.25
N ASN A 5 -37.83 -16.72 8.98
CA ASN A 5 -37.61 -15.35 9.43
C ASN A 5 -37.51 -15.25 10.96
N GLU A 6 -38.41 -15.92 11.68
CA GLU A 6 -38.39 -15.95 13.15
C GLU A 6 -37.11 -16.60 13.70
N PHE A 7 -36.60 -17.65 13.05
CA PHE A 7 -35.34 -18.28 13.43
C PHE A 7 -34.17 -17.33 13.24
N TYR A 8 -34.05 -16.69 12.06
CA TYR A 8 -32.95 -15.78 11.78
C TYR A 8 -32.99 -14.55 12.69
N LYS A 9 -34.17 -13.98 12.94
CA LYS A 9 -34.38 -12.87 13.89
C LYS A 9 -34.02 -13.22 15.33
N LYS A 10 -34.22 -14.48 15.73
CA LYS A 10 -33.82 -14.96 17.06
C LYS A 10 -32.30 -15.09 17.19
N THR A 11 -31.61 -15.51 16.14
CA THR A 11 -30.15 -15.73 16.13
C THR A 11 -29.38 -14.43 15.91
N HIS A 12 -29.94 -13.50 15.12
CA HIS A 12 -29.34 -12.22 14.75
C HIS A 12 -30.29 -11.04 15.04
N PRO A 13 -30.74 -10.85 16.29
CA PRO A 13 -31.69 -9.78 16.63
C PRO A 13 -31.13 -8.38 16.31
N GLU A 14 -29.81 -8.22 16.29
CA GLU A 14 -29.12 -6.99 15.91
C GLU A 14 -29.35 -6.59 14.45
N GLN A 15 -29.75 -7.49 13.55
CA GLN A 15 -30.01 -7.21 12.13
C GLN A 15 -31.49 -6.90 11.82
N PHE A 16 -32.31 -6.72 12.85
CA PHE A 16 -33.73 -6.40 12.71
C PHE A 16 -34.07 -5.12 13.47
N SER A 17 -35.28 -4.61 13.24
CA SER A 17 -35.77 -3.39 13.87
C SER A 17 -35.83 -3.53 15.39
N ASP A 18 -35.24 -2.56 16.11
CA ASP A 18 -35.31 -2.45 17.57
C ASP A 18 -36.47 -1.53 18.04
N SER A 19 -37.28 -1.04 17.11
CA SER A 19 -38.46 -0.21 17.37
C SER A 19 -39.67 -1.03 17.82
N ILE A 20 -40.46 -0.48 18.73
CA ILE A 20 -41.64 -1.16 19.31
C ILE A 20 -42.88 -0.31 19.10
N LEU A 21 -43.93 -0.94 18.57
CA LEU A 21 -45.27 -0.35 18.52
C LEU A 21 -45.84 -0.24 19.95
N VAL A 22 -45.94 0.99 20.47
CA VAL A 22 -46.46 1.29 21.81
C VAL A 22 -47.99 1.37 21.81
N LYS A 23 -48.55 1.97 20.75
CA LYS A 23 -49.99 2.11 20.57
C LYS A 23 -50.32 2.00 19.09
N LYS A 24 -51.28 1.15 18.77
CA LYS A 24 -51.85 1.09 17.43
C LYS A 24 -52.85 2.23 17.27
N GLY A 25 -52.72 3.01 16.21
CA GLY A 25 -53.64 4.06 15.82
C GLY A 25 -55.02 3.48 15.51
N ASN A 26 -56.07 4.24 15.81
CA ASN A 26 -57.44 3.78 15.65
C ASN A 26 -58.02 4.06 14.25
N LEU A 27 -57.20 4.40 13.26
CA LEU A 27 -57.71 4.60 11.89
C LEU A 27 -57.87 3.23 11.27
N ASP A 28 -59.08 2.70 11.31
CA ASP A 28 -59.41 1.44 10.65
C ASP A 28 -59.97 1.67 9.24
N ARG A 29 -59.98 0.59 8.45
CA ARG A 29 -60.40 0.61 7.06
C ARG A 29 -61.85 1.03 6.91
N ASP A 30 -62.73 0.58 7.80
CA ASP A 30 -64.17 0.85 7.74
C ASP A 30 -64.46 2.34 7.99
N MET A 31 -63.76 2.94 8.95
CA MET A 31 -63.85 4.36 9.23
C MET A 31 -63.37 5.21 8.05
N PHE A 32 -62.22 4.85 7.45
CA PHE A 32 -61.68 5.59 6.32
C PHE A 32 -62.53 5.40 5.05
N ASP A 33 -63.08 4.20 4.82
CA ASP A 33 -64.05 3.93 3.75
C ASP A 33 -65.29 4.83 3.89
N TYR A 34 -65.90 4.87 5.08
CA TYR A 34 -67.02 5.76 5.36
C TYR A 34 -66.63 7.23 5.14
N TYR A 35 -65.42 7.61 5.54
CA TYR A 35 -64.92 8.97 5.35
C TYR A 35 -64.83 9.35 3.87
N LEU A 36 -64.27 8.47 3.02
CA LEU A 36 -64.20 8.66 1.58
C LEU A 36 -65.58 8.82 0.94
N GLU A 37 -66.64 8.27 1.54
CA GLU A 37 -68.03 8.47 1.09
C GLU A 37 -68.56 9.86 1.38
N SER A 38 -68.14 10.42 2.51
CA SER A 38 -68.60 11.73 2.98
C SER A 38 -67.91 12.93 2.32
N LEU A 39 -66.89 12.72 1.48
CA LEU A 39 -66.03 13.79 0.92
C LEU A 39 -66.82 14.93 0.26
N THR A 40 -67.72 14.62 -0.68
CA THR A 40 -68.53 15.62 -1.39
C THR A 40 -69.53 16.33 -0.47
N SER A 41 -70.07 15.64 0.53
CA SER A 41 -70.97 16.26 1.50
C SER A 41 -70.26 17.21 2.47
N LYS A 42 -68.94 17.10 2.59
CA LYS A 42 -68.08 17.91 3.47
C LYS A 42 -67.26 18.96 2.73
N ASN A 43 -67.45 19.15 1.41
CA ASN A 43 -66.65 20.04 0.56
C ASN A 43 -65.13 19.76 0.61
N LEU A 44 -64.74 18.48 0.64
CA LEU A 44 -63.34 18.04 0.76
C LEU A 44 -62.71 17.58 -0.57
N GLU A 45 -63.27 17.97 -1.71
CA GLU A 45 -62.81 17.53 -3.03
C GLU A 45 -61.35 17.93 -3.30
N LYS A 46 -60.94 19.15 -2.91
CA LYS A 46 -59.55 19.61 -3.06
C LYS A 46 -58.57 18.83 -2.17
N ALA A 47 -58.97 18.50 -0.95
CA ALA A 47 -58.16 17.66 -0.06
C ALA A 47 -58.04 16.23 -0.62
N PHE A 48 -59.10 15.73 -1.27
CA PHE A 48 -59.08 14.44 -1.96
C PHE A 48 -58.19 14.47 -3.22
N GLU A 49 -58.21 15.54 -4.01
CA GLU A 49 -57.29 15.74 -5.14
C GLU A 49 -55.83 15.75 -4.67
N GLU A 50 -55.52 16.53 -3.63
CA GLU A 50 -54.18 16.57 -3.03
C GLU A 50 -53.75 15.21 -2.46
N PHE A 51 -54.66 14.51 -1.79
CA PHE A 51 -54.42 13.18 -1.26
C PHE A 51 -54.13 12.17 -2.38
N CYS A 52 -54.97 12.13 -3.43
CA CYS A 52 -54.78 11.25 -4.58
C CYS A 52 -53.47 11.55 -5.32
N ARG A 53 -53.08 12.82 -5.45
CA ARG A 53 -51.79 13.21 -6.02
C ARG A 53 -50.63 12.66 -5.19
N LYS A 54 -50.60 12.90 -3.89
CA LYS A 54 -49.54 12.40 -3.00
C LYS A 54 -49.50 10.87 -2.92
N LEU A 55 -50.67 10.22 -2.94
CA LEU A 55 -50.76 8.77 -3.00
C LEU A 55 -50.23 8.24 -4.33
N ALA A 56 -50.49 8.94 -5.45
CA ALA A 56 -49.90 8.61 -6.75
C ALA A 56 -48.39 8.89 -6.82
N GLU A 57 -47.90 9.95 -6.17
CA GLU A 57 -46.47 10.24 -6.01
C GLU A 57 -45.75 9.11 -5.26
N SER A 58 -46.43 8.47 -4.30
CA SER A 58 -45.90 7.36 -3.51
C SER A 58 -46.07 5.98 -4.16
N GLU A 59 -47.15 5.76 -4.93
CA GLU A 59 -47.53 4.41 -5.40
C GLU A 59 -47.47 4.23 -6.92
N VAL A 60 -47.38 5.32 -7.70
CA VAL A 60 -47.46 5.30 -9.16
C VAL A 60 -46.19 5.89 -9.80
N CYS A 61 -45.87 7.15 -9.54
CA CYS A 61 -44.66 7.80 -10.07
C CYS A 61 -44.27 9.06 -9.28
N PRO A 62 -42.98 9.29 -9.01
CA PRO A 62 -42.54 10.38 -8.14
C PRO A 62 -42.53 11.78 -8.79
N ASN A 63 -42.70 11.88 -10.12
CA ASN A 63 -42.53 13.12 -10.90
C ASN A 63 -43.85 13.79 -11.31
N LEU A 64 -44.77 14.02 -10.36
CA LEU A 64 -46.05 14.69 -10.64
C LEU A 64 -45.99 16.22 -10.41
N LEU A 65 -46.57 16.99 -11.32
CA LEU A 65 -46.69 18.44 -11.18
C LEU A 65 -47.93 18.83 -10.36
N PRO A 66 -47.81 19.71 -9.34
CA PRO A 66 -48.96 20.34 -8.72
C PRO A 66 -49.72 21.21 -9.74
N GLN A 67 -51.04 21.19 -9.73
CA GLN A 67 -51.82 22.16 -10.49
C GLN A 67 -51.78 23.53 -9.80
N THR A 68 -50.95 24.44 -10.30
CA THR A 68 -50.89 25.84 -9.83
C THR A 68 -51.65 26.77 -10.78
N GLY A 69 -52.91 27.07 -10.47
CA GLY A 69 -53.72 28.07 -11.18
C GLY A 69 -55.05 28.37 -10.47
N PRO A 70 -55.66 29.56 -10.64
CA PRO A 70 -56.96 29.86 -10.04
C PRO A 70 -58.04 28.93 -10.60
N THR A 71 -58.95 28.46 -9.74
CA THR A 71 -60.04 27.48 -10.05
C THR A 71 -61.09 27.93 -11.09
N GLY A 72 -60.76 28.90 -11.94
CA GLY A 72 -61.57 29.35 -13.07
C GLY A 72 -60.69 30.00 -14.13
N GLY A 73 -60.28 29.21 -15.13
CA GLY A 73 -59.61 29.66 -16.37
C GLY A 73 -58.08 29.53 -16.35
N GLY A 74 -57.57 28.45 -16.98
CA GLY A 74 -56.13 28.22 -17.15
C GLY A 74 -55.74 26.80 -17.61
N ASP A 75 -56.00 26.51 -18.89
CA ASP A 75 -55.28 25.67 -19.87
C ASP A 75 -54.57 24.32 -19.63
N SER A 76 -54.58 23.65 -18.47
CA SER A 76 -53.99 22.28 -18.40
C SER A 76 -54.99 21.13 -18.63
N LYS A 77 -56.28 21.32 -18.33
CA LYS A 77 -57.40 20.33 -18.42
C LYS A 77 -57.12 18.92 -17.82
N VAL A 78 -56.04 18.77 -17.06
CA VAL A 78 -55.65 17.62 -16.22
C VAL A 78 -55.54 18.09 -14.78
N ASP A 79 -55.74 17.19 -13.83
CA ASP A 79 -55.60 17.49 -12.39
C ASP A 79 -54.13 17.33 -11.92
N SER A 80 -53.34 16.50 -12.62
CA SER A 80 -51.89 16.40 -12.51
C SER A 80 -51.30 15.76 -13.78
N GLU A 81 -50.00 15.96 -14.05
CA GLU A 81 -49.29 15.27 -15.14
C GLU A 81 -47.84 14.93 -14.72
N THR A 82 -47.23 13.93 -15.35
CA THR A 82 -45.80 13.68 -15.20
C THR A 82 -44.97 14.70 -15.97
N TYR A 83 -43.80 15.06 -15.44
CA TYR A 83 -42.79 15.85 -16.17
C TYR A 83 -41.57 14.99 -16.51
N PRO A 84 -40.98 15.14 -17.71
CA PRO A 84 -39.83 14.35 -18.10
C PRO A 84 -38.64 14.64 -17.17
N VAL A 85 -37.93 13.59 -16.76
CA VAL A 85 -36.68 13.71 -16.01
C VAL A 85 -35.54 13.05 -16.78
N SER A 86 -34.31 13.51 -16.57
CA SER A 86 -33.15 12.89 -17.21
C SER A 86 -32.98 11.45 -16.71
N LYS A 87 -32.35 10.59 -17.52
CA LYS A 87 -32.02 9.21 -17.14
C LYS A 87 -31.26 9.20 -15.80
N GLU A 88 -30.32 10.11 -15.63
CA GLU A 88 -29.53 10.28 -14.40
C GLU A 88 -30.38 10.53 -13.14
N ILE A 89 -31.52 11.23 -13.28
CA ILE A 89 -32.46 11.46 -12.18
C ILE A 89 -33.33 10.23 -11.94
N SER A 90 -33.80 9.56 -13.00
CA SER A 90 -34.61 8.35 -12.86
C SER A 90 -33.84 7.15 -12.34
N ASP A 91 -32.55 7.02 -12.67
CA ASP A 91 -31.67 5.95 -12.14
C ASP A 91 -31.52 6.04 -10.62
N ARG A 92 -31.91 7.17 -10.01
CA ARG A 92 -31.91 7.40 -8.56
C ARG A 92 -33.24 7.03 -7.91
N TRP A 93 -34.30 6.82 -8.68
CA TRP A 93 -35.59 6.37 -8.17
C TRP A 93 -35.58 4.87 -7.95
N TYR A 94 -36.27 4.44 -6.89
CA TYR A 94 -36.48 3.02 -6.60
C TYR A 94 -37.90 2.56 -6.98
N PHE A 95 -38.75 3.44 -7.51
CA PHE A 95 -40.03 3.10 -8.12
C PHE A 95 -40.40 4.11 -9.22
N GLY A 96 -41.19 3.69 -10.22
CA GLY A 96 -41.75 4.59 -11.23
C GLY A 96 -40.82 4.97 -12.40
N ASN A 97 -39.73 4.23 -12.66
CA ASN A 97 -38.75 4.56 -13.72
C ASN A 97 -39.34 4.73 -15.14
N ALA A 98 -40.42 4.02 -15.49
CA ALA A 98 -41.09 4.20 -16.77
C ALA A 98 -41.74 5.59 -16.94
N ALA A 99 -42.10 6.25 -15.83
CA ALA A 99 -42.69 7.59 -15.85
C ALA A 99 -41.67 8.70 -16.13
N ALA A 100 -40.37 8.37 -16.14
CA ALA A 100 -39.30 9.33 -16.39
C ALA A 100 -39.26 9.81 -17.84
N SER A 101 -39.53 8.90 -18.78
CA SER A 101 -39.49 9.13 -20.23
C SER A 101 -40.88 9.22 -20.87
N GLU A 102 -41.93 8.77 -20.18
CA GLU A 102 -43.32 8.85 -20.64
C GLU A 102 -44.08 10.02 -20.01
N ARG A 103 -45.01 10.62 -20.77
CA ARG A 103 -45.93 11.62 -20.25
C ARG A 103 -47.27 10.98 -19.88
N TRP A 104 -47.65 11.03 -18.61
CA TRP A 104 -48.90 10.48 -18.09
C TRP A 104 -49.80 11.60 -17.56
N ALA A 105 -51.10 11.47 -17.79
CA ALA A 105 -52.10 12.42 -17.31
C ALA A 105 -52.93 11.81 -16.18
N PHE A 106 -53.30 12.63 -15.19
CA PHE A 106 -54.11 12.24 -14.05
C PHE A 106 -55.38 13.07 -14.00
N ALA A 107 -56.51 12.39 -13.83
CA ALA A 107 -57.81 12.96 -13.55
C ALA A 107 -58.36 12.38 -12.24
N ILE A 108 -58.86 13.24 -11.36
CA ILE A 108 -59.30 12.88 -10.01
C ILE A 108 -60.74 13.36 -9.83
N SER A 109 -61.61 12.50 -9.31
CA SER A 109 -63.01 12.88 -9.12
C SER A 109 -63.71 12.15 -7.97
N ALA A 110 -64.36 12.94 -7.13
CA ALA A 110 -65.26 12.46 -6.08
C ALA A 110 -66.74 12.26 -6.53
N LYS A 111 -67.08 12.48 -7.81
CA LYS A 111 -68.48 12.41 -8.30
C LYS A 111 -69.06 10.99 -8.27
N LYS A 112 -70.31 10.87 -7.81
CA LYS A 112 -71.10 9.61 -7.83
C LYS A 112 -71.25 9.00 -9.23
N ASP A 113 -71.55 9.81 -10.24
CA ASP A 113 -71.58 9.35 -11.64
C ASP A 113 -70.16 9.32 -12.24
N TRP A 114 -69.34 8.41 -11.74
CA TRP A 114 -67.95 8.25 -12.16
C TRP A 114 -67.82 7.89 -13.65
N LYS A 115 -68.79 7.14 -14.22
CA LYS A 115 -68.72 6.66 -15.61
C LYS A 115 -68.87 7.80 -16.62
N SER A 116 -69.82 8.73 -16.41
CA SER A 116 -69.91 9.91 -17.27
C SER A 116 -68.72 10.85 -17.08
N LYS A 117 -68.20 10.94 -15.85
CA LYS A 117 -67.07 11.81 -15.50
C LYS A 117 -65.76 11.34 -16.11
N VAL A 118 -65.40 10.05 -16.00
CA VAL A 118 -64.21 9.49 -16.65
C VAL A 118 -64.25 9.67 -18.17
N LYS A 119 -65.42 9.44 -18.80
CA LYS A 119 -65.59 9.69 -20.25
C LYS A 119 -65.36 11.16 -20.60
N SER A 120 -65.91 12.07 -19.81
CA SER A 120 -65.75 13.52 -20.05
C SER A 120 -64.32 13.99 -19.84
N ASP A 121 -63.64 13.53 -18.79
CA ASP A 121 -62.28 13.98 -18.48
C ASP A 121 -61.26 13.35 -19.43
N VAL A 122 -61.37 12.05 -19.73
CA VAL A 122 -60.52 11.41 -20.74
C VAL A 122 -60.70 12.08 -22.11
N ALA A 123 -61.93 12.41 -22.52
CA ALA A 123 -62.14 13.13 -23.78
C ALA A 123 -61.48 14.52 -23.79
N LYS A 124 -61.49 15.25 -22.67
CA LYS A 124 -60.78 16.55 -22.55
C LYS A 124 -59.27 16.37 -22.63
N ILE A 125 -58.72 15.37 -21.93
CA ILE A 125 -57.29 15.06 -21.91
C ILE A 125 -56.83 14.66 -23.31
N VAL A 126 -57.57 13.78 -23.99
CA VAL A 126 -57.26 13.34 -25.36
C VAL A 126 -57.40 14.49 -26.35
N SER A 127 -58.42 15.35 -26.21
CA SER A 127 -58.55 16.56 -27.04
C SER A 127 -57.34 17.47 -26.89
N VAL A 128 -56.85 17.68 -25.67
CA VAL A 128 -55.63 18.47 -25.43
C VAL A 128 -54.39 17.74 -25.96
N ASN A 129 -54.32 16.43 -25.81
CA ASN A 129 -53.24 15.61 -26.35
C ASN A 129 -53.11 15.75 -27.87
N GLN A 130 -54.25 15.80 -28.58
CA GLN A 130 -54.33 15.94 -30.03
C GLN A 130 -54.15 17.38 -30.51
N GLN A 131 -54.69 18.38 -29.79
CA GLN A 131 -54.66 19.80 -30.20
C GLN A 131 -53.34 20.50 -29.85
N GLU A 132 -52.77 20.20 -28.68
CA GLU A 132 -51.56 20.85 -28.16
C GLU A 132 -50.32 19.95 -28.25
N GLY A 133 -50.44 18.72 -28.75
CA GLY A 133 -49.32 17.80 -28.94
C GLY A 133 -48.61 17.40 -27.65
N ARG A 134 -49.36 17.25 -26.53
CA ARG A 134 -48.77 16.99 -25.20
C ARG A 134 -48.00 15.66 -25.14
N GLY A 135 -48.41 14.64 -25.89
CA GLY A 135 -47.73 13.34 -25.98
C GLY A 135 -48.09 12.34 -24.89
N TYR A 136 -49.29 12.41 -24.30
CA TYR A 136 -49.70 11.48 -23.24
C TYR A 136 -49.84 10.04 -23.75
N THR A 137 -49.13 9.10 -23.12
CA THR A 137 -49.18 7.65 -23.43
C THR A 137 -50.19 6.91 -22.55
N LYS A 138 -50.49 7.46 -21.37
CA LYS A 138 -51.37 6.84 -20.35
C LYS A 138 -52.19 7.89 -19.60
N VAL A 139 -53.42 7.54 -19.23
CA VAL A 139 -54.30 8.35 -18.38
C VAL A 139 -54.77 7.54 -17.17
N PHE A 140 -54.54 8.08 -15.98
CA PHE A 140 -55.05 7.55 -14.72
C PHE A 140 -56.28 8.34 -14.29
N PHE A 141 -57.37 7.64 -13.98
CA PHE A 141 -58.57 8.22 -13.40
C PHE A 141 -58.77 7.69 -11.97
N MET A 142 -58.61 8.55 -10.98
CA MET A 142 -58.74 8.21 -9.57
C MET A 142 -60.12 8.62 -9.04
N SER A 143 -60.81 7.71 -8.34
CA SER A 143 -62.16 7.98 -7.84
C SER A 143 -62.40 7.43 -6.45
N ASN A 144 -63.15 8.18 -5.63
CA ASN A 144 -63.64 7.72 -4.33
C ASN A 144 -64.86 6.79 -4.45
N GLN A 145 -65.28 6.38 -5.64
CA GLN A 145 -66.42 5.48 -5.85
C GLN A 145 -65.97 4.02 -5.94
N TYR A 146 -66.81 3.10 -5.48
CA TYR A 146 -66.63 1.67 -5.75
C TYR A 146 -66.98 1.38 -7.21
N VAL A 147 -66.03 0.79 -7.95
CA VAL A 147 -66.23 0.45 -9.36
C VAL A 147 -66.19 -1.07 -9.53
N PRO A 148 -67.32 -1.72 -9.89
CA PRO A 148 -67.32 -3.15 -10.16
C PRO A 148 -66.33 -3.53 -11.25
N ASP A 149 -65.51 -4.56 -11.02
CA ASP A 149 -64.39 -4.94 -11.89
C ASP A 149 -64.79 -5.07 -13.37
N LYS A 150 -65.90 -5.75 -13.66
CA LYS A 150 -66.45 -5.86 -15.02
C LYS A 150 -66.76 -4.51 -15.66
N LYS A 151 -67.30 -3.55 -14.90
CA LYS A 151 -67.62 -2.20 -15.40
C LYS A 151 -66.37 -1.35 -15.57
N ARG A 152 -65.36 -1.55 -14.72
CA ARG A 152 -64.05 -0.92 -14.81
C ARG A 152 -63.36 -1.32 -16.10
N ALA A 153 -63.16 -2.63 -16.31
CA ALA A 153 -62.52 -3.18 -17.50
C ALA A 153 -63.24 -2.76 -18.79
N GLN A 154 -64.58 -2.84 -18.81
CA GLN A 154 -65.37 -2.35 -19.94
C GLN A 154 -65.14 -0.86 -20.22
N ALA A 155 -65.09 0.00 -19.20
CA ALA A 155 -64.85 1.43 -19.38
C ALA A 155 -63.41 1.73 -19.85
N GLU A 156 -62.41 1.04 -19.30
CA GLU A 156 -61.02 1.13 -19.74
C GLU A 156 -60.87 0.70 -21.20
N ASP A 157 -61.42 -0.45 -21.59
CA ASP A 157 -61.33 -0.96 -22.96
C ASP A 157 -62.15 -0.12 -23.95
N GLU A 158 -63.36 0.33 -23.58
CA GLU A 158 -64.16 1.26 -24.38
C GLU A 158 -63.36 2.53 -24.70
N LEU A 159 -62.72 3.14 -23.69
CA LEU A 159 -61.98 4.38 -23.83
C LEU A 159 -60.62 4.19 -24.52
N ARG A 160 -59.91 3.10 -24.22
CA ARG A 160 -58.65 2.73 -24.89
C ARG A 160 -58.87 2.51 -26.38
N ASN A 161 -59.92 1.77 -26.76
CA ASN A 161 -60.26 1.53 -28.17
C ASN A 161 -60.74 2.80 -28.88
N LEU A 162 -61.46 3.69 -28.18
CA LEU A 162 -61.98 4.92 -28.77
C LEU A 162 -60.89 5.99 -29.00
N HIS A 163 -59.91 6.08 -28.10
CA HIS A 163 -58.95 7.19 -28.08
C HIS A 163 -57.50 6.80 -28.33
N GLY A 164 -57.15 5.51 -28.33
CA GLY A 164 -55.80 5.03 -28.62
C GLY A 164 -54.75 5.32 -27.54
N VAL A 165 -55.17 5.62 -26.30
CA VAL A 165 -54.31 5.90 -25.14
C VAL A 165 -54.63 4.89 -24.04
N ASP A 166 -53.63 4.40 -23.27
CA ASP A 166 -53.90 3.45 -22.19
C ASP A 166 -54.64 4.14 -21.04
N ILE A 167 -55.75 3.55 -20.58
CA ILE A 167 -56.60 4.11 -19.53
C ILE A 167 -56.59 3.18 -18.33
N ARG A 168 -56.38 3.74 -17.13
CA ARG A 168 -56.43 3.01 -15.85
C ARG A 168 -57.32 3.71 -14.85
N ILE A 169 -58.29 2.98 -14.29
CA ILE A 169 -59.20 3.48 -13.28
C ILE A 169 -58.77 2.94 -11.91
N LEU A 170 -58.40 3.86 -11.02
CA LEU A 170 -58.04 3.58 -9.63
C LEU A 170 -59.23 3.97 -8.75
N ASP A 171 -60.02 2.97 -8.37
CA ASP A 171 -61.27 3.16 -7.65
C ASP A 171 -61.05 3.23 -6.12
N ARG A 172 -62.15 3.37 -5.37
CA ARG A 172 -62.06 3.41 -3.91
C ARG A 172 -61.38 2.18 -3.32
N SER A 173 -61.65 1.00 -3.89
CA SER A 173 -61.05 -0.26 -3.43
C SER A 173 -59.53 -0.19 -3.47
N TRP A 174 -58.98 0.30 -4.60
CA TRP A 174 -57.55 0.53 -4.76
C TRP A 174 -57.01 1.55 -3.75
N ILE A 175 -57.71 2.68 -3.56
CA ILE A 175 -57.30 3.71 -2.59
C ILE A 175 -57.22 3.12 -1.18
N LEU A 176 -58.26 2.41 -0.74
CA LEU A 176 -58.29 1.78 0.58
C LEU A 176 -57.18 0.75 0.75
N ASP A 177 -56.93 -0.09 -0.26
CA ASP A 177 -55.80 -1.03 -0.22
C ASP A 177 -54.46 -0.32 -0.07
N LYS A 178 -54.24 0.77 -0.82
CA LYS A 178 -52.98 1.49 -0.80
C LYS A 178 -52.78 2.35 0.44
N VAL A 179 -53.83 2.91 1.02
CA VAL A 179 -53.72 3.62 2.30
C VAL A 179 -53.26 2.68 3.41
N PHE A 180 -53.86 1.49 3.49
CA PHE A 180 -53.60 0.55 4.57
C PHE A 180 -52.46 -0.44 4.27
N SER A 181 -51.76 -0.29 3.14
CA SER A 181 -50.59 -1.09 2.81
C SER A 181 -49.27 -0.58 3.40
N SER A 182 -49.21 0.68 3.86
CA SER A 182 -48.02 1.25 4.51
C SER A 182 -48.37 2.27 5.58
N HIS A 183 -47.57 2.32 6.65
CA HIS A 183 -47.75 3.31 7.73
C HIS A 183 -47.60 4.76 7.22
N GLN A 184 -46.71 4.97 6.25
CA GLN A 184 -46.52 6.26 5.59
C GLN A 184 -47.78 6.76 4.89
N ASN A 185 -48.54 5.88 4.22
CA ASN A 185 -49.77 6.27 3.54
C ASN A 185 -50.91 6.54 4.53
N ILE A 186 -50.95 5.82 5.67
CA ILE A 186 -51.85 6.12 6.80
C ILE A 186 -51.54 7.52 7.34
N ASP A 187 -50.26 7.82 7.61
CA ASP A 187 -49.82 9.12 8.08
C ASP A 187 -50.08 10.25 7.09
N MET A 188 -49.92 9.97 5.80
CA MET A 188 -50.28 10.89 4.72
C MET A 188 -51.78 11.17 4.73
N ALA A 189 -52.62 10.14 4.85
CA ALA A 189 -54.07 10.31 4.95
C ALA A 189 -54.46 11.14 6.18
N ILE A 190 -53.87 10.83 7.35
CA ILE A 190 -54.06 11.60 8.59
C ILE A 190 -53.68 13.06 8.39
N SER A 191 -52.52 13.32 7.79
CA SER A 191 -51.98 14.67 7.62
C SER A 191 -52.77 15.49 6.59
N VAL A 192 -53.11 14.89 5.44
CA VAL A 192 -53.83 15.59 4.35
C VAL A 192 -55.29 15.87 4.74
N PHE A 193 -55.95 14.94 5.44
CA PHE A 193 -57.34 15.13 5.88
C PHE A 193 -57.46 15.77 7.28
N GLY A 194 -56.35 16.04 7.97
CA GLY A 194 -56.33 16.71 9.28
C GLY A 194 -56.95 15.88 10.41
N PHE A 195 -56.74 14.56 10.40
CA PHE A 195 -57.20 13.69 11.48
C PHE A 195 -56.39 13.90 12.78
N SER A 196 -57.00 13.59 13.93
CA SER A 196 -56.37 13.63 15.25
C SER A 196 -55.19 12.66 15.35
N ASP A 197 -54.15 12.99 16.12
CA ASP A 197 -53.00 12.11 16.39
C ASP A 197 -53.40 10.78 17.05
N SER A 198 -54.60 10.67 17.62
CA SER A 198 -55.16 9.39 18.10
C SER A 198 -55.32 8.32 17.00
N PHE A 199 -55.30 8.73 15.73
CA PHE A 199 -55.37 7.87 14.56
C PHE A 199 -54.01 7.36 14.09
N ARG A 200 -52.91 7.95 14.58
CA ARG A 200 -51.52 7.61 14.25
C ARG A 200 -51.00 6.50 15.17
N ASP A 201 -50.18 5.60 14.65
CA ASP A 201 -49.47 4.64 15.48
C ASP A 201 -48.41 5.37 16.33
N GLU A 202 -48.31 5.01 17.61
CA GLU A 202 -47.23 5.45 18.48
C GLU A 202 -46.14 4.39 18.46
N VAL A 203 -45.04 4.68 17.77
CA VAL A 203 -43.86 3.81 17.71
C VAL A 203 -42.77 4.40 18.59
N ARG A 204 -42.27 3.61 19.54
CA ARG A 204 -41.05 3.95 20.28
C ARG A 204 -39.88 3.50 19.45
N ILE A 205 -39.27 4.46 18.75
CA ILE A 205 -38.09 4.22 17.92
C ILE A 205 -36.94 3.77 18.81
N GLY A 206 -36.33 2.64 18.45
CA GLY A 206 -35.15 2.14 19.12
C GLY A 206 -33.89 2.94 18.77
N SER A 207 -32.83 2.78 19.56
CA SER A 207 -31.62 3.57 19.38
C SER A 207 -30.85 3.21 18.10
N GLN A 208 -30.96 1.96 17.64
CA GLN A 208 -30.31 1.50 16.41
C GLN A 208 -31.11 1.95 15.19
N ASP A 209 -32.43 1.80 15.22
CA ASP A 209 -33.30 2.23 14.13
C ASP A 209 -33.26 3.74 13.90
N LEU A 210 -33.12 4.53 14.97
CA LEU A 210 -32.93 5.98 14.83
C LEU A 210 -31.66 6.30 14.01
N LYS A 211 -30.54 5.63 14.33
CA LYS A 211 -29.27 5.81 13.62
C LYS A 211 -29.35 5.32 12.18
N ARG A 212 -29.94 4.13 11.96
CA ARG A 212 -30.13 3.55 10.62
C ARG A 212 -30.99 4.43 9.74
N LYS A 213 -32.07 4.99 10.29
CA LYS A 213 -32.97 5.89 9.56
C LYS A 213 -32.27 7.20 9.20
N GLN A 214 -31.49 7.77 10.12
CA GLN A 214 -30.65 8.93 9.82
C GLN A 214 -29.65 8.64 8.70
N GLU A 215 -28.90 7.54 8.81
CA GLU A 215 -27.94 7.11 7.79
C GLU A 215 -28.62 6.87 6.43
N PHE A 216 -29.79 6.21 6.42
CA PHE A 216 -30.57 5.97 5.20
C PHE A 216 -30.99 7.28 4.52
N GLU A 217 -31.54 8.23 5.29
CA GLU A 217 -31.98 9.54 4.79
C GLU A 217 -30.80 10.38 4.26
N GLU A 218 -29.66 10.37 4.96
CA GLU A 218 -28.42 11.02 4.52
C GLU A 218 -27.90 10.42 3.21
N ASN A 219 -27.91 9.10 3.10
CA ASN A 219 -27.51 8.39 1.89
C ASN A 219 -28.44 8.72 0.70
N GLU A 220 -29.76 8.75 0.90
CA GLU A 220 -30.71 9.15 -0.16
C GLU A 220 -30.48 10.60 -0.61
N GLN A 221 -30.16 11.52 0.31
CA GLN A 221 -29.83 12.91 -0.05
C GLN A 221 -28.57 12.98 -0.92
N LYS A 222 -27.52 12.22 -0.56
CA LYS A 222 -26.28 12.15 -1.34
C LYS A 222 -26.48 11.49 -2.70
N LEU A 223 -27.30 10.46 -2.81
CA LEU A 223 -27.65 9.82 -4.08
C LEU A 223 -28.29 10.79 -5.08
N VAL A 224 -28.99 11.82 -4.58
CA VAL A 224 -29.63 12.88 -5.38
C VAL A 224 -28.67 14.03 -5.74
N SER A 225 -27.48 14.12 -5.15
CA SER A 225 -26.50 15.15 -5.51
C SER A 225 -25.84 14.87 -6.87
N GLN A 226 -25.56 15.91 -7.66
CA GLN A 226 -24.78 15.79 -8.91
C GLN A 226 -23.27 15.72 -8.67
N GLN A 227 -22.81 16.02 -7.45
CA GLN A 227 -21.39 16.03 -7.11
C GLN A 227 -20.88 14.67 -6.60
N THR A 228 -21.79 13.71 -6.39
CA THR A 228 -21.49 12.38 -5.86
C THR A 228 -20.74 11.54 -6.90
N LYS A 229 -19.61 10.95 -6.50
CA LYS A 229 -18.79 10.10 -7.37
C LYS A 229 -19.55 8.82 -7.77
N GLN A 230 -19.18 8.22 -8.89
CA GLN A 230 -19.80 6.96 -9.35
C GLN A 230 -19.64 5.82 -8.33
N SER A 231 -18.43 5.66 -7.77
CA SER A 231 -18.12 4.70 -6.70
C SER A 231 -18.98 4.93 -5.45
N GLU A 232 -19.13 6.19 -5.03
CA GLU A 232 -19.98 6.56 -3.90
C GLU A 232 -21.47 6.24 -4.18
N LEU A 233 -21.98 6.47 -5.39
CA LEU A 233 -23.36 6.12 -5.75
C LEU A 233 -23.63 4.62 -5.59
N VAL A 234 -22.71 3.77 -6.04
CA VAL A 234 -22.82 2.31 -5.92
C VAL A 234 -22.83 1.89 -4.45
N PHE A 235 -21.86 2.38 -3.67
CA PHE A 235 -21.76 2.11 -2.24
C PHE A 235 -23.02 2.53 -1.47
N LEU A 236 -23.51 3.76 -1.70
CA LEU A 236 -24.71 4.28 -1.02
C LEU A 236 -25.96 3.47 -1.37
N ALA A 237 -26.12 3.05 -2.62
CA ALA A 237 -27.26 2.26 -3.05
C ALA A 237 -27.29 0.87 -2.39
N GLN A 238 -26.15 0.17 -2.37
CA GLN A 238 -26.01 -1.11 -1.68
C GLN A 238 -26.24 -0.97 -0.16
N ARG A 239 -25.63 0.05 0.46
CA ARG A 239 -25.80 0.34 1.89
C ARG A 239 -27.26 0.58 2.25
N ASN A 240 -28.01 1.28 1.40
CA ASN A 240 -29.44 1.53 1.63
C ASN A 240 -30.32 0.28 1.50
N VAL A 241 -29.94 -0.74 0.70
CA VAL A 241 -30.62 -2.05 0.73
C VAL A 241 -30.44 -2.72 2.09
N ILE A 242 -29.22 -2.68 2.64
CA ILE A 242 -28.91 -3.25 3.97
C ILE A 242 -29.67 -2.50 5.08
N LEU A 243 -29.66 -1.18 5.06
CA LEU A 243 -30.40 -0.37 6.04
C LEU A 243 -31.91 -0.62 5.95
N ALA A 244 -32.47 -0.68 4.74
CA ALA A 244 -33.91 -0.89 4.53
C ALA A 244 -34.37 -2.28 4.99
N ARG A 245 -33.57 -3.34 4.79
CA ARG A 245 -33.91 -4.67 5.33
C ARG A 245 -33.81 -4.71 6.85
N GLU A 246 -32.80 -4.08 7.44
CA GLU A 246 -32.64 -4.01 8.90
C GLU A 246 -33.76 -3.21 9.57
N LEU A 247 -34.29 -2.20 8.88
CA LEU A 247 -35.48 -1.43 9.27
C LEU A 247 -36.81 -2.13 8.94
N GLU A 248 -36.78 -3.34 8.37
CA GLU A 248 -37.95 -4.15 7.99
C GLU A 248 -38.94 -3.42 7.05
N TYR A 249 -38.44 -2.71 6.04
CA TYR A 249 -39.27 -2.01 5.06
C TYR A 249 -40.22 -2.96 4.30
N PRO A 250 -41.38 -2.50 3.79
CA PRO A 250 -42.26 -3.35 2.99
C PRO A 250 -41.56 -3.91 1.76
N LEU A 251 -41.78 -5.20 1.45
CA LEU A 251 -41.10 -5.94 0.36
C LEU A 251 -41.10 -5.18 -0.98
N HIS A 252 -42.20 -4.54 -1.37
CA HIS A 252 -42.28 -3.81 -2.64
C HIS A 252 -41.33 -2.61 -2.70
N GLN A 253 -41.12 -1.89 -1.59
CA GLN A 253 -40.17 -0.78 -1.52
C GLN A 253 -38.74 -1.31 -1.59
N LEU A 254 -38.48 -2.40 -0.88
CA LEU A 254 -37.17 -3.03 -0.86
C LEU A 254 -36.78 -3.61 -2.21
N LEU A 255 -37.71 -4.25 -2.95
CA LEU A 255 -37.45 -4.72 -4.31
C LEU A 255 -37.05 -3.57 -5.24
N GLY A 256 -37.67 -2.40 -5.07
CA GLY A 256 -37.27 -1.19 -5.77
C GLY A 256 -35.83 -0.75 -5.44
N LEU A 257 -35.45 -0.77 -4.16
CA LEU A 257 -34.09 -0.42 -3.73
C LEU A 257 -33.06 -1.44 -4.24
N ILE A 258 -33.42 -2.72 -4.24
CA ILE A 258 -32.63 -3.81 -4.80
C ILE A 258 -32.41 -3.60 -6.31
N ASP A 259 -33.47 -3.35 -7.08
CA ASP A 259 -33.39 -3.15 -8.53
C ASP A 259 -32.50 -1.95 -8.88
N ARG A 260 -32.62 -0.85 -8.11
CA ARG A 260 -31.75 0.32 -8.23
C ARG A 260 -30.29 -0.02 -7.90
N SER A 261 -30.05 -0.74 -6.79
CA SER A 261 -28.70 -1.17 -6.40
C SER A 261 -28.05 -2.03 -7.47
N ILE A 262 -28.75 -3.05 -7.97
CA ILE A 262 -28.24 -3.95 -9.02
C ILE A 262 -27.93 -3.16 -10.29
N SER A 263 -28.84 -2.26 -10.71
CA SER A 263 -28.68 -1.46 -11.92
C SER A 263 -27.51 -0.48 -11.82
N LEU A 264 -27.38 0.23 -10.69
CA LEU A 264 -26.25 1.15 -10.46
C LEU A 264 -24.92 0.41 -10.39
N SER A 265 -24.86 -0.74 -9.69
CA SER A 265 -23.65 -1.55 -9.65
C SER A 265 -23.26 -2.09 -11.03
N ALA A 266 -24.23 -2.50 -11.86
CA ALA A 266 -23.97 -2.99 -13.21
C ALA A 266 -23.52 -1.89 -14.19
N GLU A 267 -24.07 -0.67 -14.07
CA GLU A 267 -23.74 0.44 -14.97
C GLU A 267 -22.49 1.23 -14.55
N LYS A 268 -22.21 1.33 -13.25
CA LYS A 268 -21.21 2.25 -12.68
C LYS A 268 -20.21 1.59 -11.74
N GLY A 269 -20.44 0.34 -11.34
CA GLY A 269 -19.57 -0.42 -10.47
C GLY A 269 -18.71 -1.44 -11.21
N SER A 270 -17.95 -2.22 -10.45
CA SER A 270 -17.22 -3.39 -10.93
C SER A 270 -18.15 -4.61 -11.09
N THR A 271 -17.66 -5.64 -11.79
CA THR A 271 -18.35 -6.95 -11.85
C THR A 271 -18.59 -7.52 -10.46
N ILE A 272 -17.68 -7.26 -9.51
CA ILE A 272 -17.80 -7.72 -8.13
C ILE A 272 -18.87 -6.92 -7.38
N ASP A 273 -18.95 -5.61 -7.57
CA ASP A 273 -20.03 -4.78 -7.01
C ASP A 273 -21.40 -5.26 -7.49
N HIS A 274 -21.52 -5.58 -8.77
CA HIS A 274 -22.76 -6.11 -9.34
C HIS A 274 -23.12 -7.46 -8.72
N ALA A 275 -22.16 -8.38 -8.60
CA ALA A 275 -22.38 -9.66 -7.94
C ALA A 275 -22.79 -9.48 -6.47
N ASN A 276 -22.12 -8.61 -5.72
CA ASN A 276 -22.44 -8.30 -4.32
C ASN A 276 -23.88 -7.76 -4.17
N ALA A 277 -24.33 -6.88 -5.07
CA ALA A 277 -25.71 -6.39 -5.06
C ALA A 277 -26.74 -7.50 -5.30
N VAL A 278 -26.46 -8.44 -6.23
CA VAL A 278 -27.34 -9.59 -6.49
C VAL A 278 -27.33 -10.60 -5.33
N ARG A 279 -26.17 -10.85 -4.72
CA ARG A 279 -26.06 -11.67 -3.51
C ARG A 279 -26.88 -11.07 -2.38
N ASP A 280 -26.73 -9.78 -2.12
CA ASP A 280 -27.47 -9.09 -1.06
C ASP A 280 -28.97 -9.13 -1.32
N ALA A 281 -29.39 -9.02 -2.58
CA ALA A 281 -30.79 -9.21 -2.97
C ALA A 281 -31.29 -10.63 -2.61
N ALA A 282 -30.56 -11.68 -3.02
CA ALA A 282 -30.89 -13.07 -2.71
C ALA A 282 -30.95 -13.32 -1.19
N TRP A 283 -29.92 -12.91 -0.45
CA TRP A 283 -29.85 -13.05 1.01
C TRP A 283 -31.04 -12.38 1.70
N THR A 284 -31.39 -11.18 1.24
CA THR A 284 -32.45 -10.36 1.82
C THR A 284 -33.83 -10.98 1.62
N VAL A 285 -34.19 -11.37 0.40
CA VAL A 285 -35.51 -11.94 0.12
C VAL A 285 -35.70 -13.31 0.77
N TYR A 286 -34.60 -14.05 0.99
CA TYR A 286 -34.62 -15.32 1.71
C TYR A 286 -34.94 -15.12 3.20
N TRP A 287 -34.11 -14.38 3.94
CA TRP A 287 -34.19 -14.31 5.40
C TRP A 287 -35.26 -13.35 5.93
N TRP A 288 -35.55 -12.25 5.24
CA TRP A 288 -36.51 -11.25 5.71
C TRP A 288 -37.94 -11.48 5.22
N TYR A 289 -38.11 -12.02 4.00
CA TYR A 289 -39.42 -12.06 3.34
C TYR A 289 -39.90 -13.44 2.92
N GLU A 290 -39.02 -14.45 2.95
CA GLU A 290 -39.32 -15.83 2.54
C GLU A 290 -39.86 -15.93 1.09
N ASP A 291 -39.44 -15.02 0.20
CA ASP A 291 -39.88 -14.99 -1.19
C ASP A 291 -39.03 -15.92 -2.06
N LYS A 292 -39.49 -17.16 -2.19
CA LYS A 292 -38.79 -18.22 -2.92
C LYS A 292 -38.60 -17.93 -4.42
N ASN A 293 -39.52 -17.19 -5.04
CA ASN A 293 -39.47 -16.91 -6.49
C ASN A 293 -38.39 -15.88 -6.80
N HIS A 294 -38.36 -14.78 -6.04
CA HIS A 294 -37.30 -13.78 -6.16
C HIS A 294 -35.95 -14.36 -5.75
N TYR A 295 -35.92 -15.19 -4.70
CA TYR A 295 -34.70 -15.88 -4.29
C TYR A 295 -34.09 -16.70 -5.43
N TYR A 296 -34.87 -17.58 -6.06
CA TYR A 296 -34.36 -18.44 -7.12
C TYR A 296 -33.94 -17.66 -8.38
N ARG A 297 -34.60 -16.53 -8.67
CA ARG A 297 -34.15 -15.61 -9.72
C ARG A 297 -32.77 -15.05 -9.41
N PHE A 298 -32.60 -14.41 -8.25
CA PHE A 298 -31.32 -13.79 -7.87
C PHE A 298 -30.21 -14.83 -7.69
N TYR A 299 -30.53 -16.04 -7.21
CA TYR A 299 -29.56 -17.15 -7.15
C TYR A 299 -28.98 -17.46 -8.54
N LYS A 300 -29.82 -17.61 -9.57
CA LYS A 300 -29.37 -17.90 -10.94
C LYS A 300 -28.57 -16.75 -11.54
N ASP A 301 -29.01 -15.52 -11.28
CA ASP A 301 -28.29 -14.33 -11.74
C ASP A 301 -26.90 -14.27 -11.10
N TYR A 302 -26.79 -14.58 -9.81
CA TYR A 302 -25.52 -14.63 -9.09
C TYR A 302 -24.61 -15.80 -9.55
N GLU A 303 -25.16 -17.00 -9.71
CA GLU A 303 -24.44 -18.18 -10.22
C GLU A 303 -23.80 -17.90 -11.58
N LYS A 304 -24.54 -17.23 -12.47
CA LYS A 304 -24.01 -16.80 -13.76
C LYS A 304 -22.79 -15.87 -13.61
N LEU A 305 -22.88 -14.86 -12.73
CA LEU A 305 -21.78 -13.93 -12.47
C LEU A 305 -20.55 -14.63 -11.88
N VAL A 306 -20.75 -15.62 -11.00
CA VAL A 306 -19.66 -16.41 -10.40
C VAL A 306 -18.90 -17.20 -11.46
N VAL A 307 -19.63 -17.91 -12.34
CA VAL A 307 -19.04 -18.72 -13.42
C VAL A 307 -18.28 -17.84 -14.42
N GLU A 308 -18.81 -16.65 -14.73
CA GLU A 308 -18.19 -15.71 -15.67
C GLU A 308 -16.94 -15.02 -15.08
N SER A 309 -16.95 -14.68 -13.79
CA SER A 309 -15.88 -13.89 -13.14
C SER A 309 -14.67 -14.70 -12.67
N GLN A 310 -14.86 -15.98 -12.37
CA GLN A 310 -13.82 -16.85 -11.79
C GLN A 310 -13.20 -16.31 -10.49
N ASN A 311 -13.98 -15.60 -9.70
CA ASN A 311 -13.57 -15.05 -8.42
C ASN A 311 -13.95 -16.01 -7.26
N VAL A 312 -12.97 -16.38 -6.43
CA VAL A 312 -13.17 -17.35 -5.33
C VAL A 312 -14.06 -16.83 -4.22
N HIS A 313 -14.03 -15.52 -3.91
CA HIS A 313 -14.93 -14.92 -2.93
C HIS A 313 -16.37 -15.07 -3.37
N LEU A 314 -16.67 -14.79 -4.65
CA LEU A 314 -18.01 -14.96 -5.19
C LEU A 314 -18.47 -16.43 -5.13
N PHE A 315 -17.56 -17.38 -5.38
CA PHE A 315 -17.83 -18.81 -5.25
C PHE A 315 -18.16 -19.23 -3.80
N ILE A 316 -17.45 -18.71 -2.80
CA ILE A 316 -17.73 -18.96 -1.38
C ILE A 316 -19.14 -18.48 -1.01
N ASP A 317 -19.51 -17.29 -1.48
CA ASP A 317 -20.85 -16.73 -1.29
C ASP A 317 -21.91 -17.55 -2.04
N LEU A 318 -21.60 -18.10 -3.23
CA LEU A 318 -22.50 -18.98 -3.98
C LEU A 318 -22.75 -20.28 -3.22
N ILE A 319 -21.74 -20.88 -2.57
CA ILE A 319 -21.94 -22.04 -1.68
C ILE A 319 -22.92 -21.69 -0.56
N THR A 320 -22.77 -20.51 0.04
CA THR A 320 -23.66 -20.04 1.11
C THR A 320 -25.11 -19.88 0.60
N LEU A 321 -25.32 -19.31 -0.59
CA LEU A 321 -26.64 -19.25 -1.23
C LEU A 321 -27.17 -20.63 -1.66
N TRP A 322 -26.29 -21.55 -2.04
CA TRP A 322 -26.69 -22.91 -2.40
C TRP A 322 -27.22 -23.69 -1.20
N ILE A 323 -26.66 -23.51 0.00
CA ILE A 323 -27.17 -24.13 1.24
C ILE A 323 -28.64 -23.71 1.51
N ASN A 324 -28.93 -22.43 1.30
CA ASN A 324 -30.28 -21.89 1.39
C ASN A 324 -31.21 -22.48 0.31
N LEU A 325 -30.74 -22.63 -0.93
CA LEU A 325 -31.48 -23.23 -2.04
C LEU A 325 -31.76 -24.72 -1.79
N PHE A 326 -30.76 -25.47 -1.31
CA PHE A 326 -30.88 -26.88 -0.94
C PHE A 326 -31.98 -27.08 0.12
N SER A 327 -32.00 -26.20 1.13
CA SER A 327 -33.04 -26.22 2.16
C SER A 327 -34.44 -25.99 1.58
N LEU A 328 -34.59 -25.13 0.57
CA LEU A 328 -35.86 -24.94 -0.13
C LEU A 328 -36.24 -26.16 -0.99
N SER A 329 -35.28 -26.77 -1.68
CA SER A 329 -35.53 -27.92 -2.56
C SER A 329 -36.01 -29.17 -1.81
N LEU A 330 -35.67 -29.31 -0.52
CA LEU A 330 -36.23 -30.37 0.33
C LEU A 330 -37.76 -30.27 0.49
N SER A 331 -38.32 -29.07 0.31
CA SER A 331 -39.75 -28.80 0.43
C SER A 331 -40.47 -28.58 -0.91
N ASP A 332 -39.71 -28.36 -1.98
CA ASP A 332 -40.23 -27.91 -3.28
C ASP A 332 -39.34 -28.44 -4.43
N ASN A 333 -39.89 -29.40 -5.18
CA ASN A 333 -39.17 -30.07 -6.27
C ASN A 333 -39.06 -29.23 -7.56
N THR A 334 -39.53 -27.98 -7.56
CA THR A 334 -39.42 -27.08 -8.73
C THR A 334 -38.02 -26.49 -8.90
N PHE A 335 -37.17 -26.58 -7.87
CA PHE A 335 -35.78 -26.10 -7.92
C PHE A 335 -34.86 -27.19 -8.48
N SER A 336 -34.11 -26.86 -9.55
CA SER A 336 -33.14 -27.76 -10.21
C SER A 336 -31.84 -27.91 -9.40
N ILE A 337 -31.92 -28.40 -8.16
CA ILE A 337 -30.77 -28.43 -7.24
C ILE A 337 -29.57 -29.26 -7.75
N ASP A 338 -29.82 -30.35 -8.49
CA ASP A 338 -28.75 -31.21 -9.04
C ASP A 338 -27.90 -30.49 -10.08
N GLU A 339 -28.52 -29.66 -10.92
CA GLU A 339 -27.84 -28.85 -11.93
C GLU A 339 -26.88 -27.84 -11.26
N HIS A 340 -27.40 -27.08 -10.31
CA HIS A 340 -26.62 -26.09 -9.54
C HIS A 340 -25.50 -26.75 -8.71
N THR A 341 -25.77 -27.93 -8.15
CA THR A 341 -24.76 -28.74 -7.44
C THR A 341 -23.60 -29.13 -8.36
N GLN A 342 -23.89 -29.51 -9.61
CA GLN A 342 -22.85 -29.88 -10.57
C GLN A 342 -22.01 -28.68 -10.98
N ILE A 343 -22.61 -27.49 -11.12
CA ILE A 343 -21.88 -26.23 -11.39
C ILE A 343 -20.88 -25.95 -10.27
N LEU A 344 -21.31 -25.99 -9.01
CA LEU A 344 -20.42 -25.79 -7.85
C LEU A 344 -19.28 -26.82 -7.79
N LYS A 345 -19.55 -28.09 -8.11
CA LYS A 345 -18.50 -29.13 -8.19
C LYS A 345 -17.48 -28.85 -9.28
N ASN A 346 -17.91 -28.35 -10.44
CA ASN A 346 -17.01 -27.98 -11.53
C ASN A 346 -16.14 -26.77 -11.16
N GLU A 347 -16.74 -25.74 -10.54
CA GLU A 347 -16.01 -24.55 -10.07
C GLU A 347 -15.01 -24.92 -8.95
N TYR A 348 -15.41 -25.77 -8.00
CA TYR A 348 -14.52 -26.32 -6.98
C TYR A 348 -13.31 -27.04 -7.58
N ALA A 349 -13.55 -27.94 -8.55
CA ALA A 349 -12.49 -28.65 -9.24
C ALA A 349 -11.54 -27.68 -9.96
N ARG A 350 -12.07 -26.62 -10.58
CA ARG A 350 -11.25 -25.58 -11.23
C ARG A 350 -10.32 -24.91 -10.23
N TYR A 351 -10.83 -24.37 -9.12
CA TYR A 351 -10.01 -23.68 -8.11
C TYR A 351 -8.97 -24.58 -7.45
N THR A 352 -9.33 -25.84 -7.18
CA THR A 352 -8.42 -26.78 -6.49
C THR A 352 -7.40 -27.44 -7.42
N SER A 353 -7.56 -27.30 -8.74
CA SER A 353 -6.64 -27.85 -9.74
C SER A 353 -5.56 -26.86 -10.21
N ASP A 354 -5.65 -25.58 -9.83
CA ASP A 354 -4.70 -24.54 -10.23
C ASP A 354 -3.55 -24.42 -9.21
N PRO A 355 -2.33 -24.92 -9.52
CA PRO A 355 -1.21 -24.90 -8.59
C PRO A 355 -0.60 -23.50 -8.44
N SER A 356 -0.88 -22.56 -9.35
CA SER A 356 -0.40 -21.18 -9.27
C SER A 356 -1.14 -20.33 -8.23
N LYS A 357 -2.31 -20.80 -7.76
CA LYS A 357 -3.17 -20.08 -6.81
C LYS A 357 -3.46 -20.91 -5.54
N PRO A 358 -2.43 -21.26 -4.74
CA PRO A 358 -2.58 -22.14 -3.57
C PRO A 358 -3.51 -21.53 -2.50
N ASN A 359 -3.47 -20.21 -2.30
CA ASN A 359 -4.36 -19.51 -1.36
C ASN A 359 -5.83 -19.61 -1.78
N THR A 360 -6.11 -19.38 -3.07
CA THR A 360 -7.45 -19.55 -3.65
C THR A 360 -7.94 -21.00 -3.48
N ALA A 361 -7.06 -21.98 -3.67
CA ALA A 361 -7.41 -23.39 -3.52
C ALA A 361 -7.80 -23.75 -2.08
N ILE A 362 -7.06 -23.26 -1.06
CA ILE A 362 -7.41 -23.53 0.34
C ILE A 362 -8.70 -22.84 0.77
N GLU A 363 -8.97 -21.62 0.30
CA GLU A 363 -10.23 -20.92 0.54
C GLU A 363 -11.43 -21.66 -0.06
N ALA A 364 -11.30 -22.12 -1.32
CA ALA A 364 -12.33 -22.93 -1.97
C ALA A 364 -12.56 -24.26 -1.23
N LYS A 365 -11.48 -24.93 -0.79
CA LYS A 365 -11.56 -26.14 0.04
C LYS A 365 -12.29 -25.90 1.35
N ALA A 366 -12.00 -24.80 2.03
CA ALA A 366 -12.64 -24.45 3.29
C ALA A 366 -14.15 -24.27 3.14
N ALA A 367 -14.59 -23.46 2.17
CA ALA A 367 -16.02 -23.26 1.94
C ALA A 367 -16.74 -24.53 1.48
N PHE A 368 -16.10 -25.34 0.61
CA PHE A 368 -16.72 -26.54 0.06
C PHE A 368 -17.01 -27.62 1.11
N GLN A 369 -16.27 -27.65 2.24
CA GLN A 369 -16.59 -28.59 3.33
C GLN A 369 -18.01 -28.42 3.88
N LEU A 370 -18.51 -27.18 3.91
CA LEU A 370 -19.88 -26.90 4.35
C LEU A 370 -20.92 -27.50 3.40
N MET A 371 -20.64 -27.49 2.10
CA MET A 371 -21.51 -28.09 1.08
C MET A 371 -21.56 -29.63 1.19
N ARG A 372 -20.40 -30.27 1.40
CA ARG A 372 -20.26 -31.74 1.50
C ARG A 372 -21.14 -32.34 2.60
N PHE A 373 -21.31 -31.62 3.71
CA PHE A 373 -22.24 -32.00 4.77
C PHE A 373 -23.67 -32.22 4.24
N PHE A 374 -24.20 -31.27 3.47
CA PHE A 374 -25.57 -31.35 2.93
C PHE A 374 -25.70 -32.41 1.83
N LEU A 375 -24.61 -32.70 1.10
CA LEU A 375 -24.57 -33.77 0.10
C LEU A 375 -24.55 -35.19 0.68
N GLY A 376 -24.34 -35.31 2.00
CA GLY A 376 -24.30 -36.60 2.68
C GLY A 376 -22.99 -37.36 2.48
N ASP A 377 -21.89 -36.65 2.21
CA ASP A 377 -20.54 -37.20 2.22
C ASP A 377 -20.19 -37.79 3.61
N ASP A 378 -19.22 -38.70 3.65
CA ASP A 378 -18.76 -39.32 4.90
C ASP A 378 -18.24 -38.28 5.91
N PRO A 379 -18.87 -38.15 7.10
CA PRO A 379 -18.49 -37.15 8.09
C PRO A 379 -17.05 -37.30 8.61
N ASP A 380 -16.50 -38.52 8.69
CA ASP A 380 -15.12 -38.75 9.09
C ASP A 380 -14.14 -38.14 8.07
N THR A 381 -14.40 -38.34 6.76
CA THR A 381 -13.60 -37.74 5.68
C THR A 381 -13.67 -36.21 5.70
N ILE A 382 -14.85 -35.62 5.95
CA ILE A 382 -14.99 -34.16 6.08
C ILE A 382 -14.18 -33.65 7.27
N ALA A 383 -14.23 -34.34 8.41
CA ALA A 383 -13.47 -33.96 9.60
C ALA A 383 -11.95 -34.01 9.37
N ASP A 384 -11.45 -35.03 8.65
CA ASP A 384 -10.03 -35.13 8.27
C ASP A 384 -9.59 -33.92 7.44
N ASP A 385 -10.37 -33.52 6.43
CA ASP A 385 -10.06 -32.37 5.58
C ASP A 385 -10.13 -31.04 6.35
N ILE A 386 -11.11 -30.89 7.25
CA ILE A 386 -11.21 -29.71 8.12
C ILE A 386 -9.97 -29.59 9.02
N ILE A 387 -9.49 -30.70 9.61
CA ILE A 387 -8.26 -30.69 10.44
C ILE A 387 -7.06 -30.21 9.61
N LEU A 388 -6.90 -30.69 8.38
CA LEU A 388 -5.81 -30.26 7.49
C LEU A 388 -5.91 -28.77 7.13
N ILE A 389 -7.12 -28.25 6.91
CA ILE A 389 -7.35 -26.83 6.65
C ILE A 389 -7.00 -25.98 7.88
N LEU A 390 -7.41 -26.41 9.09
CA LEU A 390 -7.07 -25.72 10.33
C LEU A 390 -5.55 -25.72 10.58
N GLU A 391 -4.85 -26.82 10.28
CA GLU A 391 -3.38 -26.89 10.36
C GLU A 391 -2.69 -25.95 9.39
N ALA A 392 -3.18 -25.92 8.15
CA ALA A 392 -2.63 -25.05 7.12
C ALA A 392 -2.98 -23.57 7.35
N SER A 393 -4.04 -23.24 8.10
CA SER A 393 -4.56 -21.86 8.24
C SER A 393 -3.57 -20.83 8.74
N SER A 394 -2.56 -21.25 9.51
CA SER A 394 -1.49 -20.38 10.00
C SER A 394 -0.65 -19.87 8.83
N GLY A 395 -0.70 -18.57 8.55
CA GLY A 395 0.06 -17.94 7.46
C GLY A 395 -0.75 -17.64 6.19
N HIS A 396 -2.08 -17.87 6.19
CA HIS A 396 -2.96 -17.42 5.12
C HIS A 396 -3.77 -16.20 5.57
N LEU A 397 -3.37 -15.03 5.10
CA LEU A 397 -3.97 -13.76 5.51
C LEU A 397 -5.46 -13.68 5.18
N ASP A 398 -5.87 -14.13 3.99
CA ASP A 398 -7.25 -14.01 3.49
C ASP A 398 -8.18 -15.21 3.84
N LEU A 399 -7.68 -16.24 4.53
CA LEU A 399 -8.49 -17.41 4.87
C LEU A 399 -9.37 -17.16 6.10
N ASP A 400 -10.68 -16.99 5.91
CA ASP A 400 -11.64 -16.93 7.02
C ASP A 400 -12.05 -18.33 7.50
N ILE A 401 -11.48 -18.75 8.63
CA ILE A 401 -11.79 -20.04 9.28
C ILE A 401 -13.03 -19.99 10.20
N ARG A 402 -13.59 -18.80 10.49
CA ARG A 402 -14.71 -18.65 11.44
C ARG A 402 -15.96 -19.41 11.02
N PRO A 403 -16.35 -19.48 9.73
CA PRO A 403 -17.47 -20.31 9.29
C PRO A 403 -17.27 -21.79 9.63
N LEU A 404 -16.07 -22.34 9.41
CA LEU A 404 -15.73 -23.72 9.76
C LEU A 404 -15.77 -23.93 11.28
N CYS A 405 -15.16 -23.02 12.05
CA CYS A 405 -15.15 -23.14 13.51
C CYS A 405 -16.57 -23.10 14.11
N ARG A 406 -17.46 -22.27 13.57
CA ARG A 406 -18.89 -22.28 13.95
C ARG A 406 -19.58 -23.58 13.55
N ALA A 407 -19.33 -24.08 12.34
CA ALA A 407 -19.89 -25.35 11.88
C ALA A 407 -19.52 -26.53 12.80
N ILE A 408 -18.26 -26.59 13.25
CA ILE A 408 -17.78 -27.61 14.22
C ILE A 408 -18.56 -27.54 15.54
N GLN A 409 -18.90 -26.34 16.00
CA GLN A 409 -19.58 -26.12 17.28
C GLN A 409 -21.11 -26.31 17.19
N GLU A 410 -21.71 -25.99 16.04
CA GLU A 410 -23.17 -25.89 15.90
C GLU A 410 -23.81 -27.13 15.24
N PHE A 411 -23.07 -27.92 14.45
CA PHE A 411 -23.64 -29.08 13.75
C PHE A 411 -23.41 -30.40 14.50
N PRO A 412 -24.46 -31.06 15.02
CA PRO A 412 -24.34 -32.31 15.79
C PRO A 412 -23.77 -33.50 15.01
N VAL A 413 -23.75 -33.42 13.67
CA VAL A 413 -23.17 -34.46 12.81
C VAL A 413 -21.70 -34.71 13.16
N PHE A 414 -20.96 -33.66 13.52
CA PHE A 414 -19.54 -33.73 13.77
C PHE A 414 -19.22 -34.42 15.09
N GLU A 415 -20.10 -34.34 16.09
CA GLU A 415 -19.92 -34.99 17.40
C GLU A 415 -19.75 -36.51 17.30
N ASN A 416 -20.27 -37.12 16.23
CA ASN A 416 -20.21 -38.57 15.99
C ASN A 416 -18.99 -39.01 15.17
N THR A 417 -18.14 -38.08 14.73
CA THR A 417 -16.92 -38.40 13.96
C THR A 417 -15.81 -38.93 14.87
N LYS A 418 -14.94 -39.79 14.34
CA LYS A 418 -13.83 -40.42 15.08
C LYS A 418 -12.83 -39.40 15.64
N ARG A 419 -12.64 -38.28 14.96
CA ARG A 419 -11.66 -37.22 15.31
C ARG A 419 -12.31 -35.93 15.80
N PHE A 420 -13.58 -35.98 16.22
CA PHE A 420 -14.27 -34.80 16.76
C PHE A 420 -13.49 -34.08 17.87
N PRO A 421 -12.95 -34.76 18.92
CA PRO A 421 -12.24 -34.06 19.98
C PRO A 421 -11.03 -33.29 19.46
N GLU A 422 -10.29 -33.85 18.51
CA GLU A 422 -9.14 -33.18 17.92
C GLU A 422 -9.56 -31.95 17.12
N MET A 423 -10.57 -32.08 16.26
CA MET A 423 -11.09 -30.99 15.44
C MET A 423 -11.67 -29.85 16.31
N PHE A 424 -12.42 -30.19 17.36
CA PHE A 424 -13.00 -29.23 18.29
C PHE A 424 -11.91 -28.48 19.07
N GLU A 425 -10.99 -29.19 19.73
CA GLU A 425 -9.91 -28.57 20.52
C GLU A 425 -9.02 -27.66 19.65
N ARG A 426 -8.68 -28.08 18.41
CA ARG A 426 -7.93 -27.23 17.47
C ARG A 426 -8.68 -25.94 17.12
N SER A 427 -10.00 -26.03 16.88
CA SER A 427 -10.81 -24.83 16.60
C SER A 427 -10.81 -23.86 17.79
N VAL A 428 -10.88 -24.39 19.02
CA VAL A 428 -10.83 -23.61 20.26
C VAL A 428 -9.46 -22.95 20.40
N ASP A 429 -8.37 -23.70 20.20
CA ASP A 429 -7.00 -23.20 20.32
C ASP A 429 -6.74 -22.03 19.36
N ILE A 430 -7.10 -22.20 18.08
CA ILE A 430 -6.88 -21.16 17.06
C ILE A 430 -7.68 -19.90 17.40
N MET A 431 -8.98 -20.02 17.70
CA MET A 431 -9.81 -18.86 18.05
C MET A 431 -9.32 -18.15 19.32
N SER A 432 -8.89 -18.91 20.32
CA SER A 432 -8.38 -18.37 21.59
C SER A 432 -7.05 -17.65 21.39
N GLU A 433 -6.15 -18.24 20.62
CA GLU A 433 -4.84 -17.67 20.31
C GLU A 433 -4.95 -16.39 19.48
N GLN A 434 -5.77 -16.39 18.42
CA GLN A 434 -6.02 -15.21 17.60
C GLN A 434 -6.52 -14.05 18.46
N LYS A 435 -7.55 -14.27 19.28
CA LYS A 435 -8.09 -13.23 20.16
C LYS A 435 -7.05 -12.69 21.15
N ARG A 436 -6.25 -13.57 21.76
CA ARG A 436 -5.14 -13.18 22.65
C ARG A 436 -4.09 -12.36 21.92
N ASN A 437 -3.72 -12.78 20.71
CA ASN A 437 -2.71 -12.12 19.88
C ASN A 437 -3.16 -10.73 19.43
N ILE A 438 -4.42 -10.58 19.01
CA ILE A 438 -5.01 -9.30 18.59
C ILE A 438 -5.01 -8.31 19.76
N GLU A 439 -5.45 -8.71 20.95
CA GLU A 439 -5.44 -7.82 22.12
C GLU A 439 -4.02 -7.42 22.56
N ALA A 440 -3.07 -8.36 22.54
CA ALA A 440 -1.68 -8.06 22.81
C ALA A 440 -1.09 -7.09 21.76
N ALA A 441 -1.40 -7.29 20.49
CA ALA A 441 -0.96 -6.43 19.40
C ALA A 441 -1.51 -5.00 19.55
N LYS A 442 -2.79 -4.82 19.86
CA LYS A 442 -3.39 -3.49 20.13
C LYS A 442 -2.64 -2.72 21.21
N LEU A 443 -2.21 -3.38 22.29
CA LEU A 443 -1.42 -2.74 23.36
C LEU A 443 -0.03 -2.29 22.88
N LEU A 444 0.65 -3.13 22.10
CA LEU A 444 1.97 -2.81 21.52
C LEU A 444 1.87 -1.68 20.49
N MET A 445 0.88 -1.72 19.59
CA MET A 445 0.58 -0.67 18.62
C MET A 445 0.37 0.69 19.30
N ASN A 446 -0.46 0.72 20.35
CA ASN A 446 -0.72 1.95 21.11
C ASN A 446 0.55 2.50 21.77
N ARG A 447 1.46 1.63 22.21
CA ARG A 447 2.76 2.06 22.74
C ARG A 447 3.68 2.58 21.64
N GLY A 448 3.75 1.89 20.50
CA GLY A 448 4.53 2.30 19.33
C GLY A 448 4.12 3.68 18.83
N ARG A 449 2.81 3.92 18.63
CA ARG A 449 2.28 5.22 18.18
C ARG A 449 2.63 6.38 19.10
N LYS A 450 2.63 6.18 20.42
CA LYS A 450 3.03 7.21 21.40
C LYS A 450 4.52 7.55 21.34
N LEU A 451 5.36 6.65 20.84
CA LEU A 451 6.81 6.82 20.76
C LEU A 451 7.27 7.22 19.37
N LYS A 452 6.43 7.09 18.34
CA LYS A 452 6.81 7.20 16.91
C LYS A 452 7.64 8.45 16.60
N ASP A 453 7.19 9.62 17.04
CA ASP A 453 7.85 10.89 16.72
C ASP A 453 9.06 11.19 17.61
N GLU A 454 9.10 10.65 18.83
CA GLU A 454 10.15 10.91 19.83
C GLU A 454 11.29 9.89 19.78
N LYS A 455 10.95 8.63 19.56
CA LYS A 455 11.83 7.46 19.66
C LYS A 455 11.47 6.46 18.54
N PRO A 456 11.69 6.84 17.26
CA PRO A 456 11.27 6.04 16.11
C PRO A 456 11.81 4.60 16.14
N TYR A 457 13.07 4.40 16.53
CA TYR A 457 13.64 3.05 16.65
C TYR A 457 12.96 2.18 17.72
N GLU A 458 12.59 2.75 18.88
CA GLU A 458 11.85 2.00 19.91
C GLU A 458 10.43 1.68 19.43
N ALA A 459 9.77 2.63 18.74
CA ALA A 459 8.46 2.41 18.14
C ALA A 459 8.50 1.28 17.10
N LEU A 460 9.52 1.26 16.24
CA LEU A 460 9.74 0.20 15.25
C LEU A 460 9.77 -1.19 15.91
N ILE A 461 10.47 -1.33 17.04
CA ILE A 461 10.53 -2.60 17.79
C ILE A 461 9.15 -3.02 18.31
N TYR A 462 8.35 -2.07 18.82
CA TYR A 462 6.99 -2.38 19.28
C TYR A 462 6.09 -2.87 18.14
N PHE A 463 6.13 -2.19 16.99
CA PHE A 463 5.36 -2.56 15.80
C PHE A 463 5.81 -3.89 15.19
N SER A 464 7.12 -4.13 15.12
CA SER A 464 7.67 -5.39 14.57
C SER A 464 7.10 -6.61 15.31
N ARG A 465 6.95 -6.51 16.64
CA ARG A 465 6.42 -7.58 17.50
C ARG A 465 4.91 -7.84 17.33
N THR A 466 4.20 -7.04 16.53
CA THR A 466 2.78 -7.25 16.24
C THR A 466 2.53 -7.97 14.91
N LEU A 467 3.51 -7.99 14.00
CA LEU A 467 3.31 -8.48 12.62
C LEU A 467 2.71 -9.90 12.57
N SER A 468 3.40 -10.90 13.11
CA SER A 468 2.90 -12.28 13.13
C SER A 468 1.63 -12.46 13.96
N LYS A 469 1.37 -11.57 14.93
CA LYS A 469 0.16 -11.61 15.77
C LYS A 469 -1.08 -11.13 15.02
N LEU A 470 -0.89 -10.27 14.03
CA LEU A 470 -1.95 -9.66 13.25
C LEU A 470 -2.14 -10.32 11.87
N TYR A 471 -1.29 -11.29 11.52
CA TYR A 471 -1.30 -11.97 10.21
C TYR A 471 -2.42 -13.01 10.09
N ASN A 472 -3.66 -12.54 10.05
CA ASN A 472 -4.89 -13.33 9.85
C ASN A 472 -6.03 -12.40 9.40
N GLU A 473 -7.10 -12.99 8.85
CA GLU A 473 -8.19 -12.23 8.23
C GLU A 473 -8.91 -11.28 9.19
N GLU A 474 -9.11 -11.68 10.45
CA GLU A 474 -9.82 -10.87 11.45
C GLU A 474 -9.09 -9.56 11.79
N SER A 475 -7.75 -9.56 11.74
CA SER A 475 -6.93 -8.41 12.11
C SER A 475 -6.15 -7.78 10.95
N LYS A 476 -6.48 -8.15 9.71
CA LYS A 476 -5.84 -7.65 8.48
C LYS A 476 -5.79 -6.12 8.42
N GLU A 477 -6.86 -5.43 8.80
CA GLU A 477 -6.88 -3.95 8.83
C GLU A 477 -5.89 -3.38 9.86
N LEU A 478 -5.82 -3.98 11.06
CA LEU A 478 -4.85 -3.56 12.08
C LEU A 478 -3.42 -3.82 11.62
N LEU A 479 -3.16 -4.95 10.94
CA LEU A 479 -1.85 -5.25 10.35
C LEU A 479 -1.44 -4.16 9.37
N SER A 480 -2.30 -3.77 8.43
CA SER A 480 -1.97 -2.73 7.47
C SER A 480 -1.71 -1.37 8.11
N PHE A 481 -2.46 -0.98 9.15
CA PHE A 481 -2.10 0.24 9.87
C PHE A 481 -0.72 0.17 10.56
N VAL A 482 -0.30 -1.01 11.02
CA VAL A 482 1.07 -1.21 11.53
C VAL A 482 2.10 -1.08 10.42
N ILE A 483 1.83 -1.66 9.25
CA ILE A 483 2.74 -1.62 8.10
C ILE A 483 2.95 -0.17 7.63
N LEU A 484 1.88 0.62 7.51
CA LEU A 484 1.97 2.07 7.26
C LEU A 484 2.77 2.81 8.34
N ASP A 485 2.54 2.50 9.63
CA ASP A 485 3.27 3.12 10.73
C ASP A 485 4.77 2.79 10.68
N MET A 486 5.13 1.56 10.31
CA MET A 486 6.52 1.12 10.12
C MET A 486 7.17 1.77 8.90
N ALA A 487 6.47 1.87 7.77
CA ALA A 487 6.96 2.51 6.56
C ALA A 487 7.34 3.97 6.79
N ASP A 488 6.49 4.71 7.52
CA ASP A 488 6.76 6.09 7.92
C ASP A 488 7.97 6.20 8.86
N ILE A 489 8.12 5.28 9.82
CA ILE A 489 9.31 5.22 10.67
C ILE A 489 10.57 4.98 9.83
N PHE A 490 10.58 3.97 8.96
CA PHE A 490 11.72 3.66 8.11
C PHE A 490 12.13 4.86 7.26
N GLN A 491 11.16 5.56 6.68
CA GLN A 491 11.40 6.79 5.92
C GLN A 491 12.02 7.89 6.81
N SER A 492 11.54 8.07 8.04
CA SER A 492 12.06 9.08 8.98
C SER A 492 13.50 8.83 9.43
N ILE A 493 13.93 7.56 9.52
CA ILE A 493 15.29 7.16 9.91
C ILE A 493 16.22 6.91 8.72
N GLY A 494 15.81 7.28 7.51
CA GLY A 494 16.61 7.22 6.29
C GLY A 494 16.77 5.84 5.67
N LEU A 495 15.87 4.90 5.98
CA LEU A 495 15.83 3.54 5.42
C LEU A 495 14.72 3.46 4.37
N TYR A 496 15.00 3.99 3.18
CA TYR A 496 13.98 4.24 2.16
C TYR A 496 13.51 2.97 1.42
N TRP A 497 14.34 1.94 1.30
CA TRP A 497 13.98 0.70 0.62
C TRP A 497 13.05 -0.17 1.48
N ALA A 498 13.28 -0.23 2.80
CA ALA A 498 12.34 -0.83 3.74
C ALA A 498 11.01 -0.05 3.73
N ALA A 499 11.05 1.29 3.77
CA ALA A 499 9.83 2.10 3.67
C ALA A 499 9.07 1.80 2.37
N ARG A 500 9.77 1.74 1.24
CA ARG A 500 9.20 1.41 -0.08
C ARG A 500 8.47 0.08 -0.04
N ASN A 501 9.12 -1.00 0.40
CA ASN A 501 8.50 -2.33 0.37
C ASN A 501 7.32 -2.47 1.32
N PHE A 502 7.31 -1.78 2.47
CA PHE A 502 6.15 -1.79 3.35
C PHE A 502 4.95 -1.07 2.74
N TYR A 503 5.14 0.11 2.12
CA TYR A 503 4.07 0.75 1.35
C TYR A 503 3.63 -0.11 0.16
N TYR A 504 4.58 -0.75 -0.52
CA TYR A 504 4.33 -1.65 -1.65
C TYR A 504 3.45 -2.83 -1.26
N TYR A 505 3.77 -3.47 -0.14
CA TYR A 505 3.00 -4.58 0.40
C TYR A 505 1.54 -4.19 0.63
N ASP A 506 1.29 -3.08 1.34
CA ASP A 506 -0.07 -2.62 1.60
C ASP A 506 -0.80 -2.21 0.31
N PHE A 507 -0.10 -1.60 -0.64
CA PHE A 507 -0.66 -1.27 -1.95
C PHE A 507 -1.15 -2.53 -2.67
N ILE A 508 -0.30 -3.55 -2.79
CA ILE A 508 -0.65 -4.80 -3.47
C ILE A 508 -1.73 -5.58 -2.71
N LEU A 509 -1.64 -5.64 -1.38
CA LEU A 509 -2.65 -6.28 -0.54
C LEU A 509 -4.03 -5.69 -0.83
N TYR A 510 -4.18 -4.36 -0.74
CA TYR A 510 -5.48 -3.73 -0.96
C TYR A 510 -5.92 -3.62 -2.42
N LEU A 511 -4.97 -3.67 -3.36
CA LEU A 511 -5.32 -3.83 -4.78
C LEU A 511 -5.96 -5.21 -5.01
N ASN A 512 -5.39 -6.26 -4.42
CA ASN A 512 -5.98 -7.60 -4.44
C ASN A 512 -7.31 -7.65 -3.70
N GLN A 513 -7.46 -6.95 -2.57
CA GLN A 513 -8.74 -6.84 -1.87
C GLN A 513 -9.81 -6.20 -2.76
N TYR A 514 -9.48 -5.14 -3.48
CA TYR A 514 -10.40 -4.49 -4.41
C TYR A 514 -10.83 -5.46 -5.53
N PHE A 515 -9.89 -6.14 -6.18
CA PHE A 515 -10.23 -7.12 -7.23
C PHE A 515 -11.00 -8.33 -6.71
N LYS A 516 -10.79 -8.72 -5.45
CA LYS A 516 -11.42 -9.90 -4.84
C LYS A 516 -12.81 -9.60 -4.29
N TYR A 517 -12.97 -8.52 -3.54
CA TYR A 517 -14.17 -8.21 -2.76
C TYR A 517 -14.97 -7.01 -3.30
N GLY A 518 -14.39 -6.18 -4.16
CA GLY A 518 -14.97 -4.89 -4.58
C GLY A 518 -14.74 -3.76 -3.58
N ASP A 519 -14.22 -4.09 -2.38
CA ASP A 519 -14.00 -3.13 -1.30
C ASP A 519 -12.75 -2.29 -1.54
N VAL A 520 -12.92 -0.96 -1.55
CA VAL A 520 -11.81 0.00 -1.64
C VAL A 520 -11.48 0.54 -0.25
N SER A 521 -10.25 0.29 0.21
CA SER A 521 -9.70 0.87 1.43
C SER A 521 -8.96 2.18 1.17
N PRO A 522 -8.98 3.16 2.10
CA PRO A 522 -8.14 4.36 1.98
C PRO A 522 -6.64 4.01 2.01
N VAL A 523 -6.26 2.84 2.53
CA VAL A 523 -4.85 2.38 2.52
C VAL A 523 -4.31 2.26 1.10
N LEU A 524 -5.14 1.84 0.13
CA LEU A 524 -4.73 1.75 -1.28
C LEU A 524 -4.23 3.10 -1.80
N PHE A 525 -4.97 4.17 -1.51
CA PHE A 525 -4.57 5.54 -1.84
C PHE A 525 -3.33 5.97 -1.06
N MET A 526 -3.32 5.79 0.27
CA MET A 526 -2.22 6.23 1.13
C MET A 526 -0.89 5.60 0.70
N SER A 527 -0.88 4.31 0.40
CA SER A 527 0.31 3.60 -0.06
C SER A 527 0.77 4.06 -1.44
N ALA A 528 -0.14 4.18 -2.43
CA ALA A 528 0.22 4.70 -3.75
C ALA A 528 0.74 6.14 -3.70
N TYR A 529 0.13 6.99 -2.86
CA TYR A 529 0.56 8.36 -2.62
C TYR A 529 1.95 8.42 -1.96
N SER A 530 2.26 7.53 -1.03
CA SER A 530 3.60 7.45 -0.43
C SER A 530 4.63 6.94 -1.44
N LEU A 531 4.30 5.90 -2.21
CA LEU A 531 5.16 5.31 -3.23
C LEU A 531 5.55 6.31 -4.32
N LYS A 532 4.61 7.09 -4.88
CA LYS A 532 4.96 8.07 -5.93
C LYS A 532 6.03 9.08 -5.47
N ASN A 533 5.96 9.52 -4.22
CA ASN A 533 6.90 10.49 -3.67
C ASN A 533 8.24 9.85 -3.32
N LEU A 534 8.21 8.61 -2.81
CA LEU A 534 9.41 7.87 -2.44
C LEU A 534 10.20 7.43 -3.68
N GLU A 535 9.52 6.91 -4.70
CA GLU A 535 10.13 6.56 -5.99
C GLU A 535 10.76 7.78 -6.66
N LEU A 536 10.07 8.92 -6.60
CA LEU A 536 10.60 10.18 -7.13
C LEU A 536 11.87 10.62 -6.38
N ARG A 537 11.86 10.53 -5.04
CA ARG A 537 13.03 10.80 -4.19
C ARG A 537 14.21 9.88 -4.50
N LEU A 538 13.92 8.59 -4.77
CA LEU A 538 14.90 7.57 -5.15
C LEU A 538 15.32 7.65 -6.63
N GLY A 539 14.72 8.57 -7.40
CA GLY A 539 15.09 8.87 -8.78
C GLY A 539 14.38 8.03 -9.85
N HIS A 540 13.47 7.12 -9.49
CA HIS A 540 12.78 6.25 -10.45
C HIS A 540 11.59 6.99 -11.06
N VAL A 541 11.84 7.66 -12.18
CA VAL A 541 10.90 8.61 -12.78
C VAL A 541 9.61 7.92 -13.24
N LEU A 542 9.73 6.78 -13.94
CA LEU A 542 8.56 6.04 -14.42
C LEU A 542 7.71 5.48 -13.28
N ASN A 543 8.34 4.82 -12.31
CA ASN A 543 7.63 4.26 -11.15
C ASN A 543 6.85 5.35 -10.42
N ALA A 544 7.45 6.53 -10.21
CA ALA A 544 6.79 7.67 -9.60
C ALA A 544 5.53 8.11 -10.37
N ILE A 545 5.60 8.20 -11.70
CA ILE A 545 4.46 8.59 -12.55
C ILE A 545 3.36 7.51 -12.51
N VAL A 546 3.73 6.23 -12.60
CA VAL A 546 2.78 5.11 -12.53
C VAL A 546 2.06 5.08 -11.18
N PHE A 547 2.79 5.24 -10.06
CA PHE A 547 2.18 5.34 -8.74
C PHE A 547 1.36 6.62 -8.55
N HIS A 548 1.72 7.71 -9.22
CA HIS A 548 0.87 8.89 -9.26
C HIS A 548 -0.47 8.58 -9.90
N ARG A 549 -0.48 7.91 -11.06
CA ARG A 549 -1.71 7.46 -11.71
C ARG A 549 -2.52 6.51 -10.82
N PHE A 550 -1.87 5.53 -10.19
CA PHE A 550 -2.54 4.65 -9.22
C PHE A 550 -3.15 5.42 -8.05
N SER A 551 -2.47 6.46 -7.53
CA SER A 551 -3.04 7.29 -6.45
C SER A 551 -4.29 8.04 -6.89
N LEU A 552 -4.33 8.55 -8.13
CA LEU A 552 -5.51 9.22 -8.68
C LEU A 552 -6.66 8.24 -8.91
N ILE A 553 -6.37 7.05 -9.43
CA ILE A 553 -7.37 5.98 -9.59
C ILE A 553 -7.93 5.59 -8.24
N ALA A 554 -7.07 5.31 -7.25
CA ALA A 554 -7.49 4.95 -5.89
C ALA A 554 -8.37 6.03 -5.25
N GLU A 555 -8.05 7.31 -5.43
CA GLU A 555 -8.88 8.43 -4.93
C GLU A 555 -10.23 8.54 -5.64
N HIS A 556 -10.29 8.18 -6.92
CA HIS A 556 -11.53 8.20 -7.70
C HIS A 556 -12.45 7.03 -7.32
N ILE A 557 -11.90 5.81 -7.18
CA ILE A 557 -12.68 4.61 -6.88
C ILE A 557 -13.05 4.49 -5.39
N TYR A 558 -12.34 5.17 -4.49
CA TYR A 558 -12.71 5.17 -3.07
C TYR A 558 -14.04 5.94 -2.85
N PRO A 559 -15.06 5.31 -2.24
CA PRO A 559 -16.38 5.93 -2.07
C PRO A 559 -16.39 7.01 -0.97
N GLY A 560 -15.43 7.00 -0.06
CA GLY A 560 -15.32 8.00 1.00
C GLY A 560 -14.58 9.26 0.59
N GLU A 561 -14.55 10.24 1.49
CA GLU A 561 -13.70 11.41 1.34
C GLU A 561 -12.26 11.08 1.75
N ILE A 562 -11.32 11.38 0.87
CA ILE A 562 -9.91 11.44 1.22
C ILE A 562 -9.60 12.89 1.52
N ARG A 563 -9.05 13.16 2.71
CA ARG A 563 -8.52 14.49 3.03
C ARG A 563 -7.22 14.71 2.26
N SER A 564 -7.33 14.96 0.96
CA SER A 564 -6.22 15.45 0.17
C SER A 564 -6.13 16.96 0.39
N ASN A 565 -4.96 17.45 0.86
CA ASN A 565 -4.71 18.88 0.76
C ASN A 565 -4.54 19.16 -0.73
N ALA A 566 -5.48 19.88 -1.35
CA ALA A 566 -5.48 20.17 -2.79
C ALA A 566 -4.14 20.73 -3.30
N ASP A 567 -3.40 21.48 -2.46
CA ASP A 567 -2.05 22.00 -2.75
C ASP A 567 -0.97 20.92 -3.00
N LYS A 568 -1.26 19.63 -2.76
CA LYS A 568 -0.30 18.53 -2.91
C LYS A 568 -0.20 17.94 -4.33
N GLY A 569 -1.19 18.18 -5.20
CA GLY A 569 -1.20 17.70 -6.59
C GLY A 569 -0.17 18.44 -7.45
N ASP A 570 -0.28 19.76 -7.50
CA ASP A 570 0.66 20.66 -8.18
C ASP A 570 2.09 20.53 -7.62
N SER A 571 2.20 20.17 -6.33
CA SER A 571 3.49 19.88 -5.71
C SER A 571 4.19 18.65 -6.28
N PHE A 572 3.47 17.62 -6.78
CA PHE A 572 4.13 16.44 -7.35
C PHE A 572 4.71 16.73 -8.73
N ASP A 573 3.90 17.28 -9.64
CA ASP A 573 4.35 17.60 -11.00
C ASP A 573 5.52 18.58 -10.99
N TYR A 574 5.46 19.61 -10.15
CA TYR A 574 6.57 20.53 -9.98
C TYR A 574 7.86 19.84 -9.53
N VAL A 575 7.77 18.96 -8.53
CA VAL A 575 8.93 18.25 -7.98
C VAL A 575 9.47 17.21 -8.98
N LEU A 576 8.59 16.59 -9.78
CA LEU A 576 8.97 15.72 -10.89
C LEU A 576 9.72 16.52 -11.96
N ALA A 577 9.22 17.70 -12.32
CA ALA A 577 9.89 18.60 -13.27
C ALA A 577 11.31 18.95 -12.81
N LEU A 578 11.52 19.23 -11.52
CA LEU A 578 12.87 19.44 -10.96
C LEU A 578 13.77 18.23 -11.18
N GLN A 579 13.24 17.02 -11.01
CA GLN A 579 13.99 15.79 -11.23
C GLN A 579 14.36 15.59 -12.71
N LEU A 580 13.44 15.91 -13.63
CA LEU A 580 13.69 15.86 -15.08
C LEU A 580 14.75 16.87 -15.54
N LEU A 581 14.81 18.06 -14.94
CA LEU A 581 15.85 19.05 -15.25
C LEU A 581 17.27 18.56 -14.86
N ARG A 582 17.40 17.54 -14.01
CA ARG A 582 18.70 16.93 -13.64
C ARG A 582 19.16 15.88 -14.66
N THR A 583 18.34 15.52 -15.63
CA THR A 583 18.62 14.41 -16.55
C THR A 583 19.88 14.65 -17.38
N PRO A 584 20.81 13.68 -17.42
CA PRO A 584 22.01 13.80 -18.25
C PRO A 584 21.66 13.96 -19.73
N TYR A 585 22.48 14.73 -20.46
CA TYR A 585 22.27 14.99 -21.88
C TYR A 585 22.20 13.72 -22.73
N GLU A 586 23.03 12.71 -22.43
CA GLU A 586 23.02 11.43 -23.16
C GLU A 586 21.72 10.64 -22.95
N THR A 587 21.16 10.69 -21.74
CA THR A 587 19.85 10.09 -21.43
C THR A 587 18.72 10.87 -22.12
N ALA A 588 18.76 12.21 -22.07
CA ALA A 588 17.73 13.07 -22.64
C ALA A 588 17.51 12.85 -24.15
N LYS A 589 18.56 12.50 -24.91
CA LYS A 589 18.45 12.17 -26.35
C LYS A 589 17.46 11.04 -26.66
N ARG A 590 17.21 10.15 -25.69
CA ARG A 590 16.33 8.99 -25.83
C ARG A 590 14.90 9.26 -25.32
N LEU A 591 14.60 10.48 -24.85
CA LEU A 591 13.33 10.86 -24.22
C LEU A 591 12.40 11.67 -25.14
N GLY A 592 12.51 11.52 -26.46
CA GLY A 592 11.70 12.31 -27.40
C GLY A 592 10.19 12.06 -27.31
N GLU A 593 9.77 10.84 -26.95
CA GLU A 593 8.36 10.45 -26.76
C GLU A 593 7.80 10.95 -25.41
N PHE A 594 8.70 11.24 -24.46
CA PHE A 594 8.35 11.49 -23.07
C PHE A 594 7.48 12.74 -22.84
N PRO A 595 7.65 13.88 -23.56
CA PRO A 595 6.75 15.02 -23.44
C PRO A 595 5.28 14.70 -23.72
N ALA A 596 4.99 13.90 -24.75
CA ALA A 596 3.61 13.55 -25.10
C ALA A 596 3.02 12.54 -24.09
N PHE A 597 3.84 11.62 -23.59
CA PHE A 597 3.46 10.77 -22.46
C PHE A 597 3.08 11.58 -21.22
N LEU A 598 3.91 12.55 -20.82
CA LEU A 598 3.66 13.42 -19.66
C LEU A 598 2.39 14.28 -19.83
N ASP A 599 2.11 14.72 -21.06
CA ASP A 599 0.90 15.46 -21.39
C ASP A 599 -0.38 14.64 -21.15
N GLU A 600 -0.40 13.37 -21.59
CA GLU A 600 -1.53 12.47 -21.33
C GLU A 600 -1.72 12.19 -19.82
N GLN A 601 -0.64 12.18 -19.04
CA GLN A 601 -0.72 12.05 -17.58
C GLN A 601 -1.14 13.36 -16.88
N GLY A 602 -1.33 14.47 -17.60
CA GLY A 602 -1.70 15.77 -17.03
C GLY A 602 -0.57 16.48 -16.28
N LEU A 603 0.69 16.15 -16.59
CA LEU A 603 1.89 16.65 -15.90
C LEU A 603 2.53 17.80 -16.68
N ILE A 604 1.90 18.98 -16.60
CA ILE A 604 2.20 20.15 -17.44
C ILE A 604 3.60 20.72 -17.15
N PHE A 605 4.01 20.85 -15.88
CA PHE A 605 5.34 21.36 -15.52
C PHE A 605 6.45 20.39 -15.95
N SER A 606 6.21 19.10 -15.79
CA SER A 606 7.14 18.05 -16.23
C SER A 606 7.27 18.00 -17.74
N ARG A 607 6.15 18.13 -18.48
CA ARG A 607 6.14 18.27 -19.94
C ARG A 607 7.01 19.45 -20.38
N ALA A 608 6.83 20.61 -19.74
CA ALA A 608 7.62 21.80 -20.03
C ALA A 608 9.11 21.62 -19.73
N ALA A 609 9.46 21.01 -18.59
CA ALA A 609 10.85 20.70 -18.24
C ALA A 609 11.50 19.75 -19.26
N MET A 610 10.80 18.70 -19.69
CA MET A 610 11.34 17.75 -20.66
C MET A 610 11.50 18.39 -22.05
N LYS A 611 10.51 19.15 -22.54
CA LYS A 611 10.64 19.93 -23.78
C LYS A 611 11.85 20.87 -23.71
N TYR A 612 12.03 21.55 -22.58
CA TYR A 612 13.17 22.45 -22.36
C TYR A 612 14.52 21.75 -22.47
N GLU A 613 14.63 20.54 -21.88
CA GLU A 613 15.84 19.70 -21.99
C GLU A 613 16.09 19.18 -23.41
N LEU A 614 15.02 18.96 -24.19
CA LEU A 614 15.13 18.61 -25.62
C LEU A 614 15.50 19.81 -26.51
N GLY A 615 15.31 21.04 -26.02
CA GLY A 615 15.62 22.29 -26.73
C GLY A 615 14.41 23.07 -27.25
N HIS A 616 13.22 22.69 -26.82
CA HIS A 616 11.95 23.33 -27.20
C HIS A 616 11.41 24.16 -26.04
N TYR A 617 10.65 25.20 -26.36
CA TYR A 617 9.86 25.92 -25.36
C TYR A 617 8.44 25.36 -25.40
N ASP A 618 7.87 25.05 -24.23
CA ASP A 618 6.48 24.62 -24.16
C ASP A 618 5.56 25.75 -24.58
N GLU A 619 4.66 25.47 -25.53
CA GLU A 619 3.87 26.49 -26.22
C GLU A 619 2.86 27.16 -25.30
N GLU A 620 2.23 26.39 -24.40
CA GLU A 620 1.23 26.89 -23.46
C GLU A 620 1.88 27.76 -22.40
N MET A 621 2.94 27.26 -21.75
CA MET A 621 3.68 28.03 -20.75
C MET A 621 4.34 29.27 -21.37
N LEU A 622 4.86 29.19 -22.60
CA LEU A 622 5.43 30.35 -23.29
C LEU A 622 4.36 31.41 -23.59
N ALA A 623 3.14 31.00 -23.97
CA ALA A 623 2.03 31.92 -24.18
C ALA A 623 1.61 32.64 -22.89
N GLU A 624 1.55 31.92 -21.77
CA GLU A 624 1.27 32.50 -20.44
C GLU A 624 2.36 33.50 -19.98
N LEU A 625 3.61 33.26 -20.38
CA LEU A 625 4.74 34.16 -20.13
C LEU A 625 4.87 35.28 -21.19
N GLY A 626 3.81 35.53 -21.96
CA GLY A 626 3.74 36.63 -22.93
C GLY A 626 4.62 36.44 -24.17
N GLY A 627 5.00 35.20 -24.48
CA GLY A 627 5.81 34.87 -25.65
C GLY A 627 7.32 35.10 -25.49
N SER A 628 7.80 35.42 -24.28
CA SER A 628 9.21 35.74 -24.04
C SER A 628 10.03 34.52 -23.62
N THR A 629 10.96 34.09 -24.49
CA THR A 629 11.90 33.00 -24.18
C THR A 629 12.88 33.37 -23.07
N GLU A 630 13.25 34.66 -22.94
CA GLU A 630 14.12 35.13 -21.86
C GLU A 630 13.45 34.99 -20.48
N VAL A 631 12.14 35.27 -20.41
CA VAL A 631 11.38 35.09 -19.17
C VAL A 631 11.21 33.60 -18.85
N PHE A 632 11.00 32.78 -19.88
CA PHE A 632 10.93 31.32 -19.71
C PHE A 632 12.24 30.76 -19.12
N ASP A 633 13.39 31.15 -19.69
CA ASP A 633 14.71 30.76 -19.20
C ASP A 633 14.95 31.18 -17.73
N ASP A 634 14.52 32.39 -17.35
CA ASP A 634 14.58 32.88 -15.96
C ASP A 634 13.70 32.05 -15.01
N VAL A 635 12.49 31.67 -15.45
CA VAL A 635 11.59 30.79 -14.66
C VAL A 635 12.22 29.41 -14.45
N ILE A 636 12.72 28.76 -15.51
CA ILE A 636 13.41 27.47 -15.40
C ILE A 636 14.66 27.58 -14.51
N GLY A 637 15.41 28.66 -14.62
CA GLY A 637 16.56 28.94 -13.75
C GLY A 637 16.16 28.96 -12.26
N LYS A 638 15.07 29.64 -11.92
CA LYS A 638 14.54 29.74 -10.55
C LYS A 638 14.03 28.43 -9.97
N TRP A 639 13.60 27.49 -10.81
CA TRP A 639 13.15 26.16 -10.34
C TRP A 639 14.28 25.40 -9.64
N LYS A 640 15.51 25.53 -10.13
CA LYS A 640 16.68 24.84 -9.57
C LYS A 640 17.04 25.28 -8.15
N ASP A 641 16.70 26.50 -7.76
CA ASP A 641 17.02 27.05 -6.44
C ASP A 641 16.01 26.63 -5.35
N GLN A 642 15.04 25.78 -5.68
CA GLN A 642 14.00 25.36 -4.76
C GLN A 642 14.51 24.38 -3.68
N PRO A 643 14.10 24.54 -2.41
CA PRO A 643 14.49 23.65 -1.32
C PRO A 643 14.13 22.17 -1.57
N ALA A 644 13.07 21.90 -2.34
CA ALA A 644 12.62 20.54 -2.67
C ALA A 644 13.71 19.71 -3.35
N LEU A 645 14.61 20.34 -4.11
CA LEU A 645 15.73 19.66 -4.77
C LEU A 645 16.67 18.96 -3.77
N LYS A 646 16.84 19.52 -2.56
CA LYS A 646 17.67 18.93 -1.50
C LYS A 646 17.11 17.64 -0.94
N GLN A 647 15.83 17.35 -1.17
CA GLN A 647 15.19 16.12 -0.71
C GLN A 647 15.38 14.95 -1.68
N MET A 648 15.94 15.19 -2.87
CA MET A 648 16.21 14.15 -3.85
C MET A 648 17.51 13.44 -3.53
N VAL A 649 17.46 12.12 -3.40
CA VAL A 649 18.62 11.31 -3.00
C VAL A 649 19.44 10.94 -4.23
N ASN A 650 18.79 10.42 -5.27
CA ASN A 650 19.47 9.89 -6.46
C ASN A 650 19.22 10.75 -7.71
N ALA A 651 20.01 10.49 -8.75
CA ALA A 651 19.80 11.01 -10.10
C ALA A 651 18.57 10.35 -10.75
N PRO A 652 17.92 11.00 -11.73
CA PRO A 652 16.81 10.39 -12.47
C PRO A 652 17.25 9.15 -13.24
N TRP A 653 16.45 8.09 -13.14
CA TRP A 653 16.55 6.84 -13.89
C TRP A 653 15.20 6.52 -14.54
N TYR A 654 15.24 6.10 -15.80
CA TYR A 654 14.05 5.94 -16.64
C TYR A 654 13.74 4.49 -17.03
N GLY A 655 14.59 3.53 -16.67
CA GLY A 655 14.31 2.12 -16.98
C GLY A 655 14.72 1.67 -18.38
N PHE A 656 15.62 2.42 -19.04
CA PHE A 656 16.17 2.03 -20.35
C PHE A 656 17.70 2.17 -20.45
N GLU A 657 18.32 2.78 -19.45
CA GLU A 657 19.76 2.93 -19.33
C GLU A 657 20.44 1.55 -19.29
N ASP A 658 21.67 1.42 -19.78
CA ASP A 658 22.32 0.09 -19.93
C ASP A 658 22.65 -0.56 -18.57
N THR A 659 22.85 0.27 -17.54
CA THR A 659 23.23 -0.14 -16.18
C THR A 659 22.51 0.71 -15.17
N CYS A 660 22.21 0.13 -14.00
CA CYS A 660 21.63 0.81 -12.85
C CYS A 660 22.33 0.35 -11.58
N SER A 661 22.41 1.25 -10.60
CA SER A 661 22.93 0.98 -9.26
C SER A 661 21.96 1.55 -8.24
N LEU A 662 21.44 0.70 -7.35
CA LEU A 662 20.60 1.14 -6.24
C LEU A 662 21.47 1.31 -4.99
N HIS A 663 21.25 2.43 -4.28
CA HIS A 663 22.07 2.83 -3.15
C HIS A 663 21.28 2.84 -1.85
N SER A 664 21.89 2.36 -0.77
CA SER A 664 21.38 2.47 0.60
C SER A 664 22.53 2.72 1.60
N LYS A 665 22.21 3.29 2.77
CA LYS A 665 23.13 3.39 3.90
C LYS A 665 22.47 2.82 5.14
N VAL A 666 23.12 1.85 5.78
CA VAL A 666 22.60 1.16 6.96
C VAL A 666 23.70 1.00 8.00
N LEU A 667 23.48 1.53 9.20
CA LEU A 667 24.43 1.49 10.33
C LEU A 667 25.85 1.97 9.95
N GLY A 668 25.93 2.90 9.00
CA GLY A 668 27.17 3.47 8.48
C GLY A 668 27.84 2.69 7.34
N CYS A 669 27.31 1.55 6.90
CA CYS A 669 27.76 0.86 5.68
C CYS A 669 26.94 1.34 4.48
N SER A 670 27.60 1.61 3.36
CA SER A 670 26.94 1.87 2.07
C SER A 670 26.72 0.56 1.32
N PHE A 671 25.55 0.39 0.71
CA PHE A 671 25.22 -0.74 -0.14
C PHE A 671 24.97 -0.25 -1.55
N ASN A 672 25.63 -0.88 -2.53
CA ASN A 672 25.41 -0.62 -3.96
C ASN A 672 24.97 -1.93 -4.63
N VAL A 673 23.74 -1.98 -5.13
CA VAL A 673 23.23 -3.14 -5.88
C VAL A 673 23.23 -2.80 -7.36
N ASN A 674 24.14 -3.40 -8.12
CA ASN A 674 24.36 -3.14 -9.53
C ASN A 674 23.66 -4.20 -10.39
N PHE A 675 23.03 -3.76 -11.47
CA PHE A 675 22.44 -4.63 -12.49
C PHE A 675 22.42 -3.93 -13.86
N SER A 676 22.22 -4.72 -14.92
CA SER A 676 22.27 -4.24 -16.31
C SER A 676 21.06 -4.73 -17.09
N THR A 677 20.80 -4.10 -18.23
CA THR A 677 19.73 -4.51 -19.15
C THR A 677 19.91 -5.97 -19.65
N PRO A 678 18.81 -6.66 -20.03
CA PRO A 678 17.43 -6.17 -20.03
C PRO A 678 16.83 -6.14 -18.61
N TYR A 679 15.80 -5.33 -18.37
CA TYR A 679 15.15 -5.18 -17.05
C TYR A 679 13.82 -5.95 -16.91
N ASN A 680 13.47 -6.72 -17.94
CA ASN A 680 12.19 -7.40 -18.07
C ASN A 680 12.12 -8.74 -17.33
N HIS A 681 13.21 -9.17 -16.68
CA HIS A 681 13.22 -10.34 -15.80
C HIS A 681 13.02 -9.96 -14.32
N GLY A 682 12.96 -8.65 -14.03
CA GLY A 682 12.69 -8.16 -12.69
C GLY A 682 13.91 -7.74 -11.88
N GLU A 683 15.03 -7.46 -12.56
CA GLU A 683 16.30 -7.02 -12.00
C GLU A 683 16.11 -5.90 -10.95
N PHE A 684 15.26 -4.92 -11.25
CA PHE A 684 14.96 -3.80 -10.36
C PHE A 684 14.29 -4.26 -9.05
N GLU A 685 13.24 -5.08 -9.13
CA GLU A 685 12.55 -5.56 -7.92
C GLU A 685 13.40 -6.54 -7.11
N PHE A 686 14.26 -7.33 -7.76
CA PHE A 686 15.29 -8.12 -7.07
C PHE A 686 16.23 -7.22 -6.25
N ALA A 687 16.75 -6.18 -6.88
CA ALA A 687 17.66 -5.24 -6.23
C ALA A 687 16.97 -4.46 -5.09
N ALA A 688 15.76 -3.97 -5.33
CA ALA A 688 14.94 -3.27 -4.34
C ALA A 688 14.61 -4.17 -3.14
N THR A 689 14.24 -5.43 -3.39
CA THR A 689 13.95 -6.43 -2.35
C THR A 689 15.19 -6.77 -1.51
N ILE A 690 16.36 -6.91 -2.12
CA ILE A 690 17.63 -7.12 -1.40
C ILE A 690 17.89 -5.96 -0.43
N LEU A 691 17.82 -4.72 -0.90
CA LEU A 691 18.04 -3.54 -0.06
C LEU A 691 16.98 -3.43 1.04
N ALA A 692 15.71 -3.63 0.70
CA ALA A 692 14.62 -3.59 1.66
C ALA A 692 14.78 -4.66 2.76
N THR A 693 15.26 -5.85 2.42
CA THR A 693 15.53 -6.94 3.38
C THR A 693 16.65 -6.55 4.34
N ILE A 694 17.77 -6.02 3.81
CA ILE A 694 18.91 -5.56 4.61
C ILE A 694 18.50 -4.44 5.55
N GLU A 695 17.82 -3.41 5.03
CA GLU A 695 17.33 -2.28 5.81
C GLU A 695 16.32 -2.70 6.87
N SER A 696 15.37 -3.57 6.52
CA SER A 696 14.36 -4.06 7.44
C SER A 696 15.00 -4.85 8.57
N PHE A 697 15.92 -5.77 8.26
CA PHE A 697 16.59 -6.58 9.28
C PHE A 697 17.40 -5.71 10.25
N LEU A 698 18.28 -4.85 9.72
CA LEU A 698 19.21 -4.02 10.50
C LEU A 698 18.60 -2.74 11.07
N GLY A 699 17.34 -2.43 10.76
CA GLY A 699 16.67 -1.19 11.16
C GLY A 699 16.64 -0.92 12.67
N SER A 700 16.66 -1.97 13.52
CA SER A 700 16.78 -1.83 14.98
C SER A 700 18.19 -2.04 15.53
N GLY A 701 19.22 -1.99 14.68
CA GLY A 701 20.61 -2.23 15.06
C GLY A 701 21.20 -1.14 15.95
N LEU A 702 20.84 0.13 15.73
CA LEU A 702 21.39 1.25 16.50
C LEU A 702 21.03 1.19 18.00
N PRO A 703 19.77 0.95 18.43
CA PRO A 703 19.44 0.68 19.83
C PRO A 703 20.22 -0.48 20.46
N ASN A 704 20.65 -1.44 19.63
CA ASN A 704 21.48 -2.58 20.04
C ASN A 704 22.99 -2.29 20.00
N LYS A 705 23.39 -1.04 19.77
CA LYS A 705 24.79 -0.57 19.69
C LYS A 705 25.58 -1.28 18.58
N LEU A 706 24.93 -1.53 17.45
CA LEU A 706 25.56 -2.00 16.23
C LEU A 706 25.92 -0.80 15.35
N ILE A 707 27.18 -0.72 14.96
CA ILE A 707 27.71 0.20 13.95
C ILE A 707 28.61 -0.64 13.06
N SER A 708 28.47 -0.52 11.74
CA SER A 708 29.28 -1.30 10.81
C SER A 708 30.77 -1.08 11.04
N LEU A 709 31.54 -2.15 10.86
CA LEU A 709 33.00 -2.11 10.82
C LEU A 709 33.53 -2.16 9.38
N HIS A 710 32.63 -2.21 8.40
CA HIS A 710 32.92 -2.13 6.98
C HIS A 710 32.16 -0.97 6.32
N GLY A 711 32.81 -0.26 5.41
CA GLY A 711 32.28 0.98 4.85
C GLY A 711 31.35 0.82 3.65
N GLU A 712 31.53 -0.24 2.86
CA GLU A 712 30.86 -0.40 1.58
C GLU A 712 30.74 -1.86 1.15
N ILE A 713 29.57 -2.28 0.71
CA ILE A 713 29.31 -3.62 0.15
C ILE A 713 28.72 -3.44 -1.25
N GLU A 714 29.36 -4.05 -2.24
CA GLU A 714 28.85 -4.12 -3.62
C GLU A 714 28.13 -5.45 -3.82
N ILE A 715 26.93 -5.41 -4.39
CA ILE A 715 26.15 -6.59 -4.77
C ILE A 715 25.89 -6.50 -6.27
N ASN A 716 26.39 -7.46 -7.05
CA ASN A 716 26.21 -7.48 -8.50
C ASN A 716 25.19 -8.55 -8.88
N LEU A 717 24.05 -8.14 -9.41
CA LEU A 717 23.00 -9.04 -9.87
C LEU A 717 23.22 -9.39 -11.33
N ARG A 718 23.06 -10.68 -11.64
CA ARG A 718 23.16 -11.21 -13.00
C ARG A 718 22.01 -12.17 -13.28
N TYR A 719 21.25 -11.89 -14.33
CA TYR A 719 20.31 -12.86 -14.87
C TYR A 719 21.06 -14.04 -15.51
N ASP A 720 20.69 -15.26 -15.16
CA ASP A 720 21.31 -16.50 -15.61
C ASP A 720 20.27 -17.62 -15.77
N ASN A 721 19.63 -17.69 -16.93
CA ASN A 721 18.61 -18.72 -17.19
C ASN A 721 19.15 -20.17 -17.27
N SER A 722 20.47 -20.38 -17.09
CA SER A 722 21.05 -21.72 -17.07
C SER A 722 21.10 -22.35 -15.67
N THR A 723 20.84 -21.56 -14.62
CA THR A 723 20.80 -22.07 -13.23
C THR A 723 19.52 -22.86 -12.95
N GLN A 724 19.64 -23.93 -12.14
CA GLN A 724 18.48 -24.67 -11.64
C GLN A 724 17.88 -24.02 -10.38
N GLU A 725 18.70 -23.36 -9.57
CA GLU A 725 18.28 -22.59 -8.39
C GLU A 725 17.66 -21.26 -8.82
N LEU A 726 16.60 -20.81 -8.14
CA LEU A 726 15.94 -19.52 -8.40
C LEU A 726 16.94 -18.36 -8.32
N VAL A 727 17.74 -18.36 -7.27
CA VAL A 727 18.74 -17.34 -6.97
C VAL A 727 19.84 -17.93 -6.11
N ARG A 728 21.10 -17.55 -6.35
CA ARG A 728 22.26 -18.04 -5.61
C ARG A 728 23.36 -17.00 -5.47
N ILE A 729 24.13 -17.12 -4.40
CA ILE A 729 25.35 -16.35 -4.16
C ILE A 729 26.53 -17.06 -4.83
N LEU A 730 27.33 -16.31 -5.60
CA LEU A 730 28.57 -16.77 -6.20
C LEU A 730 29.74 -16.24 -5.35
N HIS A 731 30.41 -17.11 -4.61
CA HIS A 731 31.54 -16.72 -3.77
C HIS A 731 32.76 -16.33 -4.60
N SER A 732 33.22 -15.08 -4.47
CA SER A 732 34.50 -14.63 -5.03
C SER A 732 35.62 -14.76 -4.00
N ALA A 733 36.64 -15.55 -4.31
CA ALA A 733 37.84 -15.65 -3.47
C ALA A 733 38.72 -14.39 -3.54
N GLU A 734 38.55 -13.56 -4.59
CA GLU A 734 39.44 -12.42 -4.86
C GLU A 734 38.89 -11.09 -4.30
N LYS A 735 37.57 -10.96 -4.11
CA LYS A 735 36.90 -9.74 -3.63
C LYS A 735 35.97 -10.02 -2.47
N PRO A 736 36.47 -10.08 -1.22
CA PRO A 736 35.68 -10.50 -0.06
C PRO A 736 34.56 -9.52 0.36
N SER A 737 34.50 -8.31 -0.22
CA SER A 737 33.46 -7.30 0.04
C SER A 737 32.46 -7.12 -1.13
N SER A 738 32.58 -7.93 -2.17
CA SER A 738 31.67 -7.94 -3.32
C SER A 738 30.89 -9.25 -3.34
N ILE A 739 29.57 -9.16 -3.41
CA ILE A 739 28.66 -10.31 -3.47
C ILE A 739 28.13 -10.41 -4.89
N GLU A 740 28.44 -11.51 -5.57
CA GLU A 740 27.88 -11.80 -6.89
C GLU A 740 26.62 -12.64 -6.71
N VAL A 741 25.50 -12.23 -7.31
CA VAL A 741 24.22 -12.93 -7.19
C VAL A 741 23.71 -13.26 -8.59
N ALA A 742 23.43 -14.54 -8.84
CA ALA A 742 22.81 -14.98 -10.09
C ALA A 742 21.36 -15.41 -9.83
N PHE A 743 20.43 -15.01 -10.70
CA PHE A 743 19.01 -15.36 -10.59
C PHE A 743 18.39 -15.74 -11.94
N ARG A 744 17.24 -16.42 -11.90
CA ARG A 744 16.40 -16.75 -13.07
C ARG A 744 14.96 -16.26 -12.88
N ASP A 745 14.15 -16.36 -13.93
CA ASP A 745 12.70 -16.24 -13.81
C ASP A 745 12.17 -17.33 -12.86
N TYR A 746 11.22 -16.99 -11.99
CA TYR A 746 10.55 -17.95 -11.10
C TYR A 746 9.47 -18.75 -11.85
N ASP A 747 9.16 -19.96 -11.38
CA ASP A 747 8.06 -20.77 -11.90
C ASP A 747 6.75 -20.45 -11.18
N SER A 748 5.84 -19.72 -11.83
CA SER A 748 4.53 -19.37 -11.28
C SER A 748 3.64 -20.59 -11.02
N GLN A 749 3.89 -21.75 -11.66
CA GLN A 749 3.16 -22.98 -11.38
C GLN A 749 3.59 -23.65 -10.07
N ASN A 750 4.71 -23.22 -9.48
CA ASN A 750 5.23 -23.74 -8.21
C ASN A 750 5.62 -22.61 -7.25
N ILE A 751 4.74 -21.61 -7.15
CA ILE A 751 5.01 -20.35 -6.45
C ILE A 751 5.43 -20.52 -4.98
N VAL A 752 4.85 -21.50 -4.26
CA VAL A 752 5.20 -21.77 -2.84
C VAL A 752 6.65 -22.21 -2.72
N HIS A 753 7.08 -23.13 -3.60
CA HIS A 753 8.46 -23.60 -3.59
C HIS A 753 9.45 -22.48 -3.97
N GLU A 754 9.09 -21.65 -4.94
CA GLU A 754 9.92 -20.50 -5.34
C GLU A 754 10.04 -19.47 -4.20
N GLN A 755 8.96 -19.23 -3.45
CA GLN A 755 8.98 -18.37 -2.26
C GLN A 755 9.87 -18.94 -1.15
N ASP A 756 9.84 -20.25 -0.91
CA ASP A 756 10.71 -20.93 0.06
C ASP A 756 12.19 -20.79 -0.34
N LEU A 757 12.52 -21.07 -1.61
CA LEU A 757 13.88 -20.91 -2.15
C LEU A 757 14.39 -19.47 -2.00
N PHE A 758 13.52 -18.50 -2.27
CA PHE A 758 13.86 -17.09 -2.13
C PHE A 758 14.09 -16.67 -0.67
N SER A 759 13.26 -17.17 0.25
CA SER A 759 13.43 -16.94 1.70
C SER A 759 14.76 -17.51 2.21
N ASP A 760 15.11 -18.73 1.79
CA ASP A 760 16.40 -19.36 2.13
C ASP A 760 17.60 -18.58 1.57
N PHE A 761 17.48 -18.08 0.35
CA PHE A 761 18.48 -17.19 -0.24
C PHE A 761 18.65 -15.90 0.59
N MET A 762 17.55 -15.26 0.99
CA MET A 762 17.62 -14.02 1.78
C MET A 762 18.29 -14.21 3.13
N ASN A 763 18.01 -15.33 3.81
CA ASN A 763 18.70 -15.69 5.05
C ASN A 763 20.21 -15.88 4.82
N SER A 764 20.59 -16.52 3.71
CA SER A 764 21.99 -16.72 3.33
C SER A 764 22.69 -15.39 3.01
N LEU A 765 22.01 -14.49 2.29
CA LEU A 765 22.52 -13.16 1.96
C LEU A 765 22.71 -12.30 3.22
N LEU A 766 21.75 -12.30 4.14
CA LEU A 766 21.87 -11.60 5.41
C LEU A 766 23.06 -12.12 6.22
N ALA A 767 23.30 -13.44 6.22
CA ALA A 767 24.46 -14.02 6.91
C ALA A 767 25.80 -13.53 6.32
N GLU A 768 25.91 -13.44 5.00
CA GLU A 768 27.10 -12.88 4.33
C GLU A 768 27.28 -11.38 4.64
N VAL A 769 26.22 -10.59 4.52
CA VAL A 769 26.24 -9.15 4.83
C VAL A 769 26.65 -8.90 6.28
N ILE A 770 26.06 -9.64 7.23
CA ILE A 770 26.41 -9.56 8.66
C ILE A 770 27.88 -9.92 8.89
N SER A 771 28.38 -10.96 8.23
CA SER A 771 29.76 -11.42 8.37
C SER A 771 30.76 -10.38 7.88
N ILE A 772 30.41 -9.62 6.83
CA ILE A 772 31.22 -8.51 6.31
C ILE A 772 31.15 -7.29 7.24
N MET A 773 29.95 -6.88 7.66
CA MET A 773 29.75 -5.70 8.51
C MET A 773 30.29 -5.87 9.93
N PHE A 774 30.18 -7.07 10.50
CA PHE A 774 30.47 -7.37 11.90
C PHE A 774 31.41 -8.58 12.07
N PRO A 775 32.67 -8.52 11.57
CA PRO A 775 33.59 -9.67 11.53
C PRO A 775 34.19 -10.04 12.91
N VAL A 776 33.60 -9.58 14.02
CA VAL A 776 34.09 -9.79 15.39
C VAL A 776 33.04 -10.54 16.21
N PRO A 777 33.40 -11.66 16.89
CA PRO A 777 32.44 -12.48 17.61
C PRO A 777 31.63 -11.76 18.69
N SER A 778 32.14 -10.66 19.26
CA SER A 778 31.44 -9.86 20.26
C SER A 778 30.17 -9.20 19.74
N GLU A 779 30.09 -8.93 18.44
CA GLU A 779 28.92 -8.29 17.81
C GLU A 779 27.77 -9.29 17.60
N LEU A 780 28.08 -10.59 17.47
CA LEU A 780 27.07 -11.63 17.23
C LEU A 780 26.02 -11.70 18.34
N ALA A 781 26.43 -11.51 19.60
CA ALA A 781 25.50 -11.49 20.74
C ALA A 781 24.49 -10.34 20.66
N LYS A 782 24.88 -9.20 20.08
CA LYS A 782 23.97 -8.05 19.87
C LYS A 782 22.97 -8.33 18.75
N ILE A 783 23.41 -9.01 17.69
CA ILE A 783 22.55 -9.43 16.59
C ILE A 783 21.56 -10.48 17.07
N GLU A 784 22.00 -11.46 17.86
CA GLU A 784 21.10 -12.46 18.47
C GLU A 784 20.02 -11.78 19.33
N LYS A 785 20.41 -10.77 20.12
CA LYS A 785 19.46 -9.99 20.91
C LYS A 785 18.43 -9.28 20.02
N MET A 786 18.87 -8.67 18.93
CA MET A 786 18.01 -8.00 17.95
C MET A 786 17.00 -8.98 17.34
N VAL A 787 17.47 -10.14 16.90
CA VAL A 787 16.61 -11.20 16.34
C VAL A 787 15.55 -11.65 17.35
N ARG A 788 15.96 -11.98 18.59
CA ARG A 788 15.05 -12.56 19.59
C ARG A 788 14.05 -11.57 20.17
N ASN A 789 14.44 -10.31 20.33
CA ASN A 789 13.63 -9.33 21.09
C ASN A 789 12.94 -8.31 20.20
N ASP A 790 13.48 -8.02 19.01
CA ASP A 790 12.99 -6.95 18.15
C ASP A 790 12.13 -7.46 17.00
N ALA A 791 11.98 -8.78 16.84
CA ALA A 791 11.29 -9.42 15.72
C ALA A 791 11.89 -9.02 14.35
N ALA A 792 13.23 -9.16 14.24
CA ALA A 792 13.98 -8.71 13.06
C ALA A 792 13.73 -9.57 11.82
N PHE A 793 13.57 -10.88 11.98
CA PHE A 793 13.27 -11.78 10.86
C PHE A 793 11.84 -11.63 10.38
N GLU A 794 10.89 -11.41 11.30
CA GLU A 794 9.47 -11.26 10.98
C GLU A 794 9.24 -10.08 10.04
N ARG A 795 9.93 -8.95 10.26
CA ARG A 795 9.83 -7.77 9.39
C ARG A 795 10.68 -7.85 8.12
N SER A 796 11.76 -8.63 8.10
CA SER A 796 12.62 -8.79 6.92
C SER A 796 12.22 -9.97 6.02
N GLY A 797 11.28 -10.81 6.45
CA GLY A 797 10.75 -11.93 5.67
C GLY A 797 9.62 -11.49 4.74
N VAL A 798 8.38 -11.88 5.07
CA VAL A 798 7.18 -11.69 4.22
C VAL A 798 7.02 -10.26 3.71
N PHE A 799 7.26 -9.25 4.56
CA PHE A 799 7.00 -7.84 4.23
C PHE A 799 8.09 -7.20 3.37
N ALA A 800 9.24 -7.87 3.19
CA ALA A 800 10.30 -7.39 2.31
C ALA A 800 10.21 -8.00 0.91
N ASN A 801 9.34 -8.99 0.66
CA ASN A 801 9.37 -9.83 -0.54
C ASN A 801 8.61 -9.23 -1.76
N SER A 802 9.03 -8.07 -2.27
CA SER A 802 8.27 -7.35 -3.33
C SER A 802 8.25 -8.04 -4.69
N ILE A 803 9.21 -8.93 -4.99
CA ILE A 803 9.33 -9.62 -6.29
C ILE A 803 8.04 -10.36 -6.67
N PHE A 804 7.51 -11.20 -5.78
CA PHE A 804 6.31 -11.99 -6.07
C PHE A 804 5.04 -11.14 -6.01
N PHE A 805 5.04 -10.05 -5.24
CA PHE A 805 3.89 -9.15 -5.17
C PHE A 805 3.77 -8.31 -6.45
N ASP A 806 4.88 -7.80 -6.97
CA ASP A 806 4.89 -6.97 -8.17
C ASP A 806 4.57 -7.77 -9.43
N MET A 807 5.38 -8.79 -9.71
CA MET A 807 5.33 -9.46 -11.01
C MET A 807 4.06 -10.29 -11.22
N GLU A 808 3.47 -10.83 -10.16
CA GLU A 808 2.21 -11.58 -10.26
C GLU A 808 0.99 -10.67 -10.38
N VAL A 809 0.99 -9.49 -9.75
CA VAL A 809 -0.21 -8.65 -9.64
C VAL A 809 -0.24 -7.54 -10.67
N LEU A 810 0.87 -6.82 -10.85
CA LEU A 810 0.94 -5.72 -11.80
C LEU A 810 1.40 -6.20 -13.19
N GLY A 811 2.29 -7.19 -13.21
CA GLY A 811 2.87 -7.76 -14.42
C GLY A 811 4.19 -7.10 -14.82
N LYS A 812 4.96 -7.79 -15.66
CA LYS A 812 6.34 -7.40 -16.02
C LYS A 812 6.45 -6.10 -16.84
N GLU A 813 5.35 -5.61 -17.40
CA GLU A 813 5.34 -4.44 -18.28
C GLU A 813 4.94 -3.13 -17.59
N THR A 814 4.42 -3.18 -16.35
CA THR A 814 3.85 -2.01 -15.66
C THR A 814 4.80 -0.84 -15.53
N PHE A 815 6.09 -1.12 -15.32
CA PHE A 815 7.15 -0.11 -15.19
C PHE A 815 8.14 -0.12 -16.36
N TYR A 816 7.84 -0.88 -17.42
CA TYR A 816 8.76 -1.06 -18.54
C TYR A 816 8.67 0.11 -19.52
N TYR A 817 9.77 0.86 -19.67
CA TYR A 817 9.79 2.09 -20.47
C TYR A 817 9.25 1.90 -21.90
N PRO A 818 9.73 0.95 -22.72
CA PRO A 818 9.23 0.78 -24.07
C PRO A 818 7.72 0.49 -24.11
N ALA A 819 7.18 -0.30 -23.19
CA ALA A 819 5.74 -0.57 -23.15
C ALA A 819 4.93 0.70 -22.86
N LEU A 820 5.42 1.57 -21.97
CA LEU A 820 4.71 2.77 -21.56
C LEU A 820 4.74 3.92 -22.57
N VAL A 821 5.80 4.05 -23.37
CA VAL A 821 5.99 5.25 -24.22
C VAL A 821 5.95 5.01 -25.74
N HIS A 822 5.92 3.76 -26.21
CA HIS A 822 6.09 3.45 -27.63
C HIS A 822 5.03 4.07 -28.58
N ASP A 823 3.83 4.34 -28.09
CA ASP A 823 2.71 4.84 -28.89
C ASP A 823 2.71 6.37 -29.06
N TYR A 824 3.64 7.08 -28.40
CA TYR A 824 3.66 8.54 -28.38
C TYR A 824 4.51 9.16 -29.49
N PRO A 825 4.13 10.36 -29.98
CA PRO A 825 4.93 11.07 -30.96
C PRO A 825 6.30 11.46 -30.37
N CYS A 826 7.36 11.17 -31.14
CA CYS A 826 8.73 11.49 -30.76
C CYS A 826 9.11 12.93 -31.17
N LEU A 827 9.47 13.75 -30.18
CA LEU A 827 10.00 15.09 -30.35
C LEU A 827 11.53 15.07 -30.52
N GLU A 828 12.04 15.75 -31.55
CA GLU A 828 13.47 15.75 -31.88
C GLU A 828 14.33 16.48 -30.84
N MET A 829 15.54 15.96 -30.57
CA MET A 829 16.56 16.63 -29.78
C MET A 829 17.25 17.75 -30.57
N ILE A 830 16.95 19.02 -30.25
CA ILE A 830 17.57 20.19 -30.92
C ILE A 830 18.87 20.61 -30.23
N ARG A 831 18.99 20.40 -28.90
CA ARG A 831 20.21 20.78 -28.16
C ARG A 831 21.39 19.90 -28.54
N THR A 832 22.59 20.51 -28.58
CA THR A 832 23.86 19.83 -28.83
C THR A 832 24.65 19.48 -27.56
N ARG A 833 24.20 19.99 -26.41
CA ARG A 833 24.76 19.75 -25.07
C ARG A 833 23.69 20.06 -24.00
N LYS A 834 23.93 19.63 -22.76
CA LYS A 834 23.11 20.00 -21.59
C LYS A 834 22.93 21.52 -21.51
N SER A 835 21.72 22.00 -21.17
CA SER A 835 21.47 23.44 -21.03
C SER A 835 22.37 24.03 -19.93
N PRO A 836 23.02 25.18 -20.15
CA PRO A 836 23.78 25.87 -19.11
C PRO A 836 22.93 26.26 -17.89
N ILE A 837 21.65 26.58 -18.11
CA ILE A 837 20.71 26.99 -17.05
C ILE A 837 20.44 25.83 -16.09
N THR A 838 20.24 24.62 -16.63
CA THR A 838 19.90 23.41 -15.85
C THR A 838 21.12 22.55 -15.52
N SER A 839 22.29 22.86 -16.08
CA SER A 839 23.55 22.22 -15.70
C SER A 839 23.81 22.44 -14.21
N ALA A 840 24.13 21.37 -13.47
CA ALA A 840 24.39 21.46 -12.04
C ALA A 840 25.51 22.49 -11.76
N PRO A 841 25.46 23.24 -10.63
CA PRO A 841 26.63 23.98 -10.21
C PRO A 841 27.75 22.96 -10.04
N ARG A 842 28.94 23.27 -10.57
CA ARG A 842 30.16 22.53 -10.21
C ARG A 842 30.16 22.42 -8.68
N GLN A 843 30.24 21.21 -8.14
CA GLN A 843 30.59 21.05 -6.72
C GLN A 843 31.79 21.94 -6.47
N GLU A 844 31.62 22.96 -5.62
CA GLU A 844 32.74 23.74 -5.13
C GLU A 844 33.74 22.74 -4.57
N ALA A 845 35.00 22.87 -4.96
CA ALA A 845 36.05 22.00 -4.49
C ALA A 845 35.94 21.91 -2.97
N ALA A 846 35.71 20.70 -2.45
CA ALA A 846 35.48 20.47 -1.03
C ALA A 846 36.52 21.27 -0.23
N GLU A 847 36.05 22.16 0.65
CA GLU A 847 36.97 22.91 1.51
C GLU A 847 37.87 21.91 2.24
N PRO A 848 39.18 22.19 2.36
CA PRO A 848 40.09 21.26 3.01
C PRO A 848 39.59 20.95 4.42
N VAL A 849 39.30 19.66 4.67
CA VAL A 849 38.75 19.17 5.92
C VAL A 849 39.69 19.54 7.07
N VAL A 850 39.24 20.46 7.94
CA VAL A 850 39.99 20.86 9.13
C VAL A 850 39.69 19.88 10.26
N LEU A 851 40.73 19.21 10.78
CA LEU A 851 40.59 18.33 11.94
C LEU A 851 39.90 19.07 13.10
N PRO A 852 38.97 18.42 13.83
CA PRO A 852 38.28 19.05 14.94
C PRO A 852 39.29 19.55 15.99
N LYS A 853 39.18 20.83 16.35
CA LYS A 853 40.11 21.49 17.28
C LYS A 853 40.05 20.89 18.69
N ASN A 854 38.88 20.37 19.10
CA ASN A 854 38.65 19.74 20.40
C ASN A 854 38.02 18.35 20.20
N VAL A 855 38.74 17.31 20.59
CA VAL A 855 38.23 15.92 20.62
C VAL A 855 38.00 15.53 22.08
N VAL A 856 36.76 15.22 22.42
CA VAL A 856 36.36 14.68 23.73
C VAL A 856 36.10 13.19 23.55
N PHE A 857 36.74 12.38 24.38
CA PHE A 857 36.57 10.92 24.36
C PHE A 857 35.63 10.50 25.49
N ASP A 858 34.35 10.79 25.30
CA ASP A 858 33.26 10.45 26.22
C ASP A 858 31.95 10.33 25.42
N ILE A 859 30.86 9.91 26.07
CA ILE A 859 29.52 10.06 25.51
C ILE A 859 29.20 11.57 25.47
N PRO A 860 28.83 12.15 24.32
CA PRO A 860 28.56 13.57 24.25
C PRO A 860 27.41 13.96 25.21
N PRO A 861 27.58 15.00 26.06
CA PRO A 861 26.50 15.50 26.91
C PRO A 861 25.37 16.06 26.03
N ASP A 862 24.13 15.76 26.39
CA ASP A 862 22.90 16.18 25.69
C ASP A 862 22.69 15.64 24.26
N ALA A 863 23.48 14.67 23.79
CA ALA A 863 23.25 14.04 22.48
C ALA A 863 22.13 12.99 22.52
N ASP A 864 21.06 13.25 21.77
CA ASP A 864 19.97 12.31 21.55
C ASP A 864 20.12 11.60 20.19
N PHE A 865 20.65 10.39 20.23
CA PHE A 865 20.75 9.53 19.04
C PHE A 865 19.45 8.78 18.73
N ALA A 866 18.37 8.97 19.50
CA ALA A 866 17.11 8.25 19.29
C ALA A 866 16.43 8.56 17.95
N LYS A 867 16.82 9.65 17.28
CA LYS A 867 16.28 10.10 15.99
C LYS A 867 17.33 10.24 14.88
N ILE A 868 18.57 9.83 15.11
CA ILE A 868 19.60 9.99 14.09
C ILE A 868 19.23 9.18 12.85
N SER A 869 19.32 9.79 11.68
CA SER A 869 19.09 9.09 10.40
C SER A 869 20.29 8.22 10.06
N ASN A 870 20.06 7.07 9.43
CA ASN A 870 21.13 6.25 8.87
C ASN A 870 21.92 6.99 7.77
N ALA A 871 21.33 8.01 7.13
CA ALA A 871 22.03 8.89 6.20
C ALA A 871 23.15 9.71 6.88
N ASN A 872 23.04 9.94 8.19
CA ASN A 872 24.02 10.66 9.02
C ASN A 872 25.01 9.71 9.73
N MET A 873 25.11 8.47 9.26
CA MET A 873 26.07 7.48 9.74
C MET A 873 27.08 7.16 8.63
N TYR A 874 28.36 7.05 9.01
CA TYR A 874 29.45 6.79 8.08
C TYR A 874 30.45 5.80 8.67
N THR A 875 30.92 4.86 7.84
CA THR A 875 32.04 3.98 8.16
C THR A 875 33.08 4.10 7.06
N SER A 876 34.34 4.34 7.43
CA SER A 876 35.43 4.49 6.46
C SER A 876 35.79 3.16 5.79
N SER A 877 35.76 3.11 4.45
CA SER A 877 36.19 1.97 3.63
C SER A 877 37.72 1.77 3.54
N ILE A 878 38.52 2.65 4.16
CA ILE A 878 40.00 2.58 4.11
C ILE A 878 40.54 1.23 4.64
N ILE A 879 39.90 0.63 5.64
CA ILE A 879 40.31 -0.65 6.20
C ILE A 879 39.25 -1.71 5.90
N ASN A 880 39.51 -2.55 4.90
CA ASN A 880 38.74 -3.76 4.62
C ASN A 880 39.14 -4.89 5.59
N ILE A 881 38.47 -4.99 6.74
CA ILE A 881 38.83 -5.94 7.81
C ILE A 881 38.95 -7.39 7.29
N PRO A 882 37.99 -7.96 6.54
CA PRO A 882 38.12 -9.29 5.94
C PRO A 882 39.39 -9.46 5.09
N ALA A 883 39.67 -8.53 4.17
CA ALA A 883 40.86 -8.60 3.32
C ALA A 883 42.17 -8.55 4.12
N TRP A 884 42.25 -7.66 5.12
CA TRP A 884 43.41 -7.58 6.03
C TRP A 884 43.62 -8.85 6.84
N ASN A 885 42.54 -9.48 7.30
CA ASN A 885 42.60 -10.75 8.03
C ASN A 885 43.07 -11.89 7.12
N GLN A 886 42.63 -11.95 5.86
CA GLN A 886 43.11 -12.94 4.88
C GLN A 886 44.56 -12.69 4.45
N ALA A 887 44.97 -11.43 4.32
CA ALA A 887 46.32 -11.03 3.90
C ALA A 887 47.40 -11.35 4.95
N GLN A 888 47.05 -11.43 6.23
CA GLN A 888 47.98 -11.74 7.33
C GLN A 888 49.20 -10.81 7.35
N TRP A 889 48.99 -9.55 7.77
CA TRP A 889 50.06 -8.55 7.87
C TRP A 889 51.14 -8.93 8.91
N LYS A 890 52.40 -9.05 8.48
CA LYS A 890 53.54 -9.53 9.30
C LYS A 890 54.62 -8.51 9.62
N GLY A 891 54.68 -7.41 8.89
CA GLY A 891 55.71 -6.40 9.17
C GLY A 891 55.76 -5.24 8.20
N VAL A 892 56.75 -4.39 8.42
CA VAL A 892 57.02 -3.19 7.61
C VAL A 892 58.48 -3.20 7.19
N MET A 893 58.71 -2.93 5.90
CA MET A 893 60.02 -2.82 5.27
C MET A 893 60.25 -1.40 4.80
N PHE A 894 61.49 -0.92 4.92
CA PHE A 894 61.92 0.39 4.43
C PHE A 894 63.02 0.19 3.40
N MET A 895 62.91 0.86 2.26
CA MET A 895 63.93 0.84 1.20
C MET A 895 64.28 2.27 0.79
N ALA A 896 65.57 2.50 0.54
CA ALA A 896 66.06 3.73 -0.04
C ALA A 896 67.19 3.44 -1.01
N TYR A 897 67.32 4.28 -2.03
CA TYR A 897 68.32 4.13 -3.08
C TYR A 897 69.55 4.99 -2.77
N LYS A 898 70.74 4.39 -2.91
CA LYS A 898 71.99 5.14 -2.78
C LYS A 898 72.07 6.19 -3.90
N GLY A 899 72.13 7.46 -3.53
CA GLY A 899 72.32 8.58 -4.46
C GLY A 899 71.14 9.52 -4.65
N TYR A 900 70.03 9.37 -3.90
CA TYR A 900 68.88 10.28 -3.94
C TYR A 900 68.28 10.47 -5.34
N CYS A 901 68.10 9.39 -6.08
CA CYS A 901 67.46 9.42 -7.40
C CYS A 901 65.95 9.16 -7.38
N VAL A 902 65.39 8.58 -6.31
CA VAL A 902 63.95 8.30 -6.16
C VAL A 902 63.52 8.42 -4.68
N PRO A 903 62.26 8.82 -4.40
CA PRO A 903 61.70 8.84 -3.04
C PRO A 903 61.84 7.49 -2.32
N PRO A 904 61.95 7.47 -0.97
CA PRO A 904 62.03 6.23 -0.20
C PRO A 904 60.73 5.41 -0.34
N VAL A 905 60.83 4.10 -0.11
CA VAL A 905 59.70 3.17 -0.17
C VAL A 905 59.43 2.62 1.23
N LEU A 906 58.16 2.69 1.63
CA LEU A 906 57.61 2.02 2.79
C LEU A 906 56.75 0.86 2.26
N SER A 907 57.02 -0.36 2.70
CA SER A 907 56.29 -1.53 2.23
C SER A 907 55.74 -2.38 3.38
N PHE A 908 54.50 -2.83 3.25
CA PHE A 908 53.90 -3.77 4.20
C PHE A 908 54.06 -5.20 3.72
N ILE A 909 54.58 -6.04 4.61
CA ILE A 909 54.86 -7.44 4.32
C ILE A 909 53.68 -8.30 4.77
N PHE A 910 53.13 -9.07 3.84
CA PHE A 910 52.02 -10.00 4.05
C PHE A 910 52.48 -11.45 3.87
N GLU A 911 51.91 -12.36 4.67
CA GLU A 911 52.19 -13.79 4.58
C GLU A 911 51.43 -14.48 3.44
N THR A 912 50.34 -13.87 2.95
CA THR A 912 49.55 -14.40 1.83
C THR A 912 49.53 -13.42 0.65
N GLY A 913 49.32 -13.95 -0.55
CA GLY A 913 49.20 -13.13 -1.77
C GLY A 913 47.99 -12.20 -1.79
N HIS A 914 47.05 -12.33 -0.85
CA HIS A 914 45.85 -11.48 -0.75
C HIS A 914 46.18 -10.03 -0.36
N GLY A 915 47.39 -9.75 0.14
CA GLY A 915 47.83 -8.38 0.46
C GLY A 915 47.77 -7.41 -0.72
N LYS A 916 47.88 -7.92 -1.96
CA LYS A 916 47.75 -7.09 -3.18
C LYS A 916 46.36 -6.49 -3.35
N ALA A 917 45.30 -7.21 -2.95
CA ALA A 917 43.91 -6.79 -3.12
C ALA A 917 43.62 -5.51 -2.32
N ILE A 918 44.24 -5.33 -1.15
CA ILE A 918 44.14 -4.10 -0.35
C ILE A 918 44.63 -2.88 -1.14
N TRP A 919 45.70 -3.02 -1.92
CA TRP A 919 46.23 -1.94 -2.75
C TRP A 919 45.40 -1.72 -4.01
N GLU A 920 44.87 -2.79 -4.61
CA GLU A 920 43.95 -2.68 -5.75
C GLU A 920 42.69 -1.89 -5.34
N ASP A 921 42.14 -2.16 -4.16
CA ASP A 921 41.00 -1.42 -3.60
C ASP A 921 41.36 0.05 -3.31
N TRP A 922 42.50 0.30 -2.66
CA TRP A 922 42.97 1.66 -2.42
C TRP A 922 43.20 2.44 -3.72
N ARG A 923 43.76 1.81 -4.76
CA ARG A 923 43.97 2.48 -6.05
C ARG A 923 42.66 2.81 -6.76
N LYS A 924 41.62 2.01 -6.60
CA LYS A 924 40.27 2.37 -7.07
C LYS A 924 39.73 3.59 -6.31
N LEU A 925 39.96 3.65 -5.00
CA LEU A 925 39.42 4.69 -4.12
C LEU A 925 40.17 6.04 -4.22
N MET A 926 41.50 6.02 -4.32
CA MET A 926 42.35 7.23 -4.27
C MET A 926 43.28 7.42 -5.48
N GLY A 927 43.34 6.48 -6.42
CA GLY A 927 44.29 6.49 -7.54
C GLY A 927 45.69 6.01 -7.16
N ASP A 928 46.68 6.29 -8.01
CA ASP A 928 48.10 6.00 -7.76
C ASP A 928 48.80 7.09 -6.92
N HIS A 929 48.10 8.17 -6.57
CA HIS A 929 48.60 9.25 -5.74
C HIS A 929 47.56 9.71 -4.72
N ASN A 930 47.91 9.69 -3.42
CA ASN A 930 47.02 10.07 -2.32
C ASN A 930 46.90 11.61 -2.16
N ILE A 931 46.43 12.29 -3.21
CA ILE A 931 46.33 13.77 -3.27
C ILE A 931 45.43 14.30 -2.15
N ASN A 932 44.31 13.63 -1.91
CA ASN A 932 43.30 14.04 -0.92
C ASN A 932 43.68 13.65 0.52
N ASN A 933 44.85 13.03 0.72
CA ASN A 933 45.37 12.63 2.02
C ASN A 933 44.38 11.79 2.86
N GLN A 934 43.63 10.89 2.21
CA GLN A 934 42.57 10.09 2.83
C GLN A 934 43.14 8.97 3.71
N LEU A 935 44.26 8.37 3.28
CA LEU A 935 44.99 7.33 4.01
C LEU A 935 46.07 7.95 4.91
N GLY A 936 46.06 7.60 6.19
CA GLY A 936 47.02 8.05 7.19
C GLY A 936 47.84 6.90 7.79
N ILE A 937 49.13 7.16 8.02
CA ILE A 937 50.07 6.26 8.69
C ILE A 937 50.65 6.97 9.91
N ARG A 938 50.77 6.26 11.03
CA ARG A 938 51.48 6.72 12.23
C ARG A 938 52.53 5.70 12.64
N ILE A 939 53.75 6.14 12.88
CA ILE A 939 54.81 5.32 13.46
C ILE A 939 55.15 5.91 14.84
N ILE A 940 54.70 5.22 15.88
CA ILE A 940 54.85 5.65 17.28
C ILE A 940 56.02 4.90 17.93
N LYS A 941 57.09 5.63 18.23
CA LYS A 941 58.32 5.11 18.88
C LYS A 941 58.21 5.15 20.40
N GLY A 942 59.04 4.36 21.09
CA GLY A 942 59.17 4.40 22.54
C GLY A 942 57.91 3.96 23.29
N ILE A 943 57.17 3.00 22.74
CA ILE A 943 55.94 2.43 23.33
C ILE A 943 56.21 1.45 24.48
N ASP A 944 57.45 0.97 24.62
CA ASP A 944 57.89 0.04 25.65
C ASP A 944 59.24 0.49 26.23
N ARG A 945 59.29 0.65 27.55
CA ARG A 945 60.46 1.14 28.27
C ARG A 945 61.62 0.14 28.30
N LYS A 946 61.32 -1.16 28.31
CA LYS A 946 62.34 -2.23 28.31
C LYS A 946 62.92 -2.46 26.92
N HIS A 947 62.16 -2.11 25.87
CA HIS A 947 62.53 -2.29 24.48
C HIS A 947 62.41 -0.97 23.70
N PRO A 948 63.39 -0.05 23.84
CA PRO A 948 63.30 1.30 23.28
C PRO A 948 63.15 1.38 21.76
N ASN A 949 63.58 0.34 21.04
CA ASN A 949 63.53 0.27 19.58
C ASN A 949 62.18 -0.24 19.04
N TRP A 950 61.27 -0.70 19.92
CA TRP A 950 59.94 -1.14 19.50
C TRP A 950 59.09 0.07 19.13
N TYR A 951 58.32 -0.08 18.05
CA TYR A 951 57.42 0.96 17.57
C TYR A 951 56.09 0.36 17.08
N ARG A 952 55.03 1.16 17.18
CA ARG A 952 53.71 0.82 16.63
C ARG A 952 53.56 1.45 15.26
N VAL A 953 53.09 0.69 14.29
CA VAL A 953 52.55 1.23 13.03
C VAL A 953 51.04 1.19 13.11
N ALA A 954 50.39 2.33 12.95
CA ALA A 954 48.95 2.45 12.81
C ALA A 954 48.61 2.96 11.41
N ILE A 955 47.58 2.37 10.81
CA ILE A 955 47.08 2.78 9.51
C ILE A 955 45.55 2.84 9.54
N GLY A 956 45.00 3.87 8.91
CA GLY A 956 43.57 4.10 8.86
C GLY A 956 43.23 5.39 8.11
N PRO A 957 41.97 5.84 8.19
CA PRO A 957 41.60 7.15 7.65
C PRO A 957 42.42 8.25 8.34
N ASN A 958 42.85 9.26 7.58
CA ASN A 958 43.57 10.43 8.12
C ASN A 958 42.65 11.58 8.48
N SER A 959 41.50 11.66 7.79
CA SER A 959 40.45 12.65 7.98
C SER A 959 39.09 11.99 7.73
N PHE A 960 38.03 12.67 8.15
CA PHE A 960 36.66 12.33 7.86
C PHE A 960 35.87 13.64 7.74
N SER A 961 34.95 13.72 6.78
CA SER A 961 34.05 14.86 6.60
C SER A 961 32.61 14.37 6.73
N SER A 962 31.73 15.27 7.21
CA SER A 962 30.30 15.09 7.07
C SER A 962 29.85 15.82 5.81
N ASP A 963 29.25 15.08 4.88
CA ASP A 963 28.62 15.66 3.69
C ASP A 963 27.21 16.19 3.99
N SER A 964 26.64 15.89 5.18
CA SER A 964 25.23 16.18 5.49
C SER A 964 24.97 17.63 5.89
N GLY A 965 26.00 18.37 6.33
CA GLY A 965 25.83 19.72 6.88
C GLY A 965 25.02 19.77 8.20
N GLU A 966 24.67 18.63 8.79
CA GLU A 966 23.97 18.55 10.08
C GLU A 966 24.92 18.51 11.28
N ASP A 967 24.46 19.01 12.42
CA ASP A 967 25.25 19.16 13.66
C ASP A 967 25.56 17.82 14.36
N LEU A 968 24.77 16.76 14.12
CA LEU A 968 24.93 15.44 14.75
C LEU A 968 25.11 14.32 13.72
N PHE A 969 26.24 13.61 13.76
CA PHE A 969 26.54 12.47 12.91
C PHE A 969 27.35 11.39 13.66
N ILE A 970 27.32 10.15 13.18
CA ILE A 970 28.12 9.03 13.71
C ILE A 970 29.16 8.62 12.68
N ALA A 971 30.43 8.57 13.08
CA ALA A 971 31.53 8.08 12.24
C ALA A 971 32.25 6.89 12.88
N SER A 972 32.35 5.79 12.15
CA SER A 972 33.17 4.62 12.46
C SER A 972 34.44 4.67 11.62
N LEU A 973 35.59 4.68 12.29
CA LEU A 973 36.90 4.82 11.65
C LEU A 973 37.78 3.62 12.00
N PRO A 974 37.61 2.47 11.31
CA PRO A 974 38.42 1.30 11.58
C PRO A 974 39.91 1.59 11.36
N VAL A 975 40.76 1.10 12.27
CA VAL A 975 42.22 1.28 12.26
C VAL A 975 42.89 -0.08 12.37
N ARG A 976 43.97 -0.30 11.61
CA ARG A 976 44.84 -1.46 11.74
C ARG A 976 46.16 -1.07 12.42
N LEU A 977 46.60 -1.94 13.32
CA LEU A 977 47.78 -1.74 14.15
C LEU A 977 48.74 -2.92 13.98
N HIS A 978 50.04 -2.63 13.96
CA HIS A 978 51.08 -3.64 14.01
C HIS A 978 52.24 -3.17 14.88
N THR A 979 52.74 -4.05 15.75
CA THR A 979 53.87 -3.74 16.63
C THR A 979 55.13 -4.32 16.03
N MET A 980 56.08 -3.45 15.66
CA MET A 980 57.38 -3.84 15.17
C MET A 980 58.34 -4.00 16.36
N GLN A 981 59.05 -5.13 16.40
CA GLN A 981 59.94 -5.51 17.49
C GLN A 981 61.41 -5.64 17.01
N PRO A 982 62.00 -4.61 16.38
CA PRO A 982 63.36 -4.73 15.87
C PRO A 982 64.39 -4.67 17.01
N SER A 983 65.57 -5.25 16.76
CA SER A 983 66.71 -5.15 17.67
C SER A 983 67.45 -3.80 17.58
N SER A 984 67.28 -3.06 16.48
CA SER A 984 67.88 -1.73 16.25
C SER A 984 66.93 -0.81 15.47
N ASP A 985 67.15 0.51 15.52
CA ASP A 985 66.34 1.50 14.81
C ASP A 985 66.92 1.93 13.45
N THR A 986 67.99 1.26 12.98
CA THR A 986 68.75 1.61 11.77
C THR A 986 67.87 1.82 10.53
N ASN A 987 66.92 0.91 10.28
CA ASN A 987 66.05 0.98 9.09
C ASN A 987 65.05 2.14 9.17
N LEU A 988 64.50 2.39 10.36
CA LEU A 988 63.54 3.48 10.56
C LEU A 988 64.25 4.84 10.49
N LYS A 989 65.42 4.99 11.11
CA LYS A 989 66.24 6.22 11.01
C LYS A 989 66.69 6.51 9.59
N MET A 990 67.03 5.47 8.83
CA MET A 990 67.32 5.60 7.41
C MET A 990 66.10 6.18 6.67
N PHE A 991 64.91 5.60 6.87
CA PHE A 991 63.69 6.11 6.26
C PHE A 991 63.37 7.56 6.68
N GLU A 992 63.48 7.90 7.97
CA GLU A 992 63.28 9.26 8.48
C GLU A 992 64.21 10.28 7.78
N SER A 993 65.51 9.97 7.69
CA SER A 993 66.51 10.82 7.02
C SER A 993 66.20 11.02 5.52
N GLU A 994 65.77 9.96 4.84
CA GLU A 994 65.44 10.05 3.40
C GLU A 994 64.13 10.79 3.17
N PHE A 995 63.11 10.52 4.00
CA PHE A 995 61.82 11.18 3.91
C PHE A 995 61.90 12.68 4.20
N GLU A 996 62.74 13.11 5.15
CA GLU A 996 62.99 14.55 5.39
C GLU A 996 63.53 15.29 4.16
N LYS A 997 64.25 14.61 3.25
CA LYS A 997 64.78 15.22 2.03
C LYS A 997 63.74 15.31 0.92
N TYR A 998 62.92 14.28 0.74
CA TYR A 998 61.94 14.21 -0.36
C TYR A 998 60.58 14.81 -0.04
N GLN A 999 60.15 14.75 1.23
CA GLN A 999 58.78 15.10 1.65
C GLN A 999 57.66 14.25 1.01
N GLU A 1000 58.03 13.15 0.33
CA GLU A 1000 57.15 12.20 -0.33
C GLU A 1000 57.75 10.78 -0.21
N PHE A 1001 56.93 9.73 -0.32
CA PHE A 1001 57.38 8.34 -0.32
C PHE A 1001 56.43 7.44 -1.13
N PHE A 1002 56.87 6.24 -1.50
CA PHE A 1002 56.00 5.23 -2.11
C PHE A 1002 55.55 4.19 -1.08
N LEU A 1003 54.27 3.86 -1.10
CA LEU A 1003 53.67 2.80 -0.29
C LEU A 1003 53.38 1.57 -1.16
N CYS A 1004 53.99 0.41 -0.85
CA CYS A 1004 53.86 -0.81 -1.65
C CYS A 1004 53.44 -2.03 -0.82
N PRO A 1005 52.66 -2.99 -1.36
CA PRO A 1005 52.53 -4.29 -0.74
C PRO A 1005 53.76 -5.16 -1.04
N ALA A 1006 54.11 -6.03 -0.11
CA ALA A 1006 55.10 -7.08 -0.31
C ALA A 1006 54.56 -8.42 0.18
N TYR A 1007 54.93 -9.49 -0.53
CA TYR A 1007 54.63 -10.86 -0.14
C TYR A 1007 55.88 -11.55 0.39
N MET A 1008 55.74 -12.23 1.52
CA MET A 1008 56.82 -13.00 2.14
C MET A 1008 56.21 -14.17 2.91
N GLN A 1009 56.33 -15.38 2.34
CA GLN A 1009 55.68 -16.59 2.86
C GLN A 1009 56.15 -16.95 4.29
N ASP A 1010 57.42 -16.73 4.59
CA ASP A 1010 57.98 -16.90 5.93
C ASP A 1010 59.18 -15.96 6.16
N ARG A 1011 59.69 -15.90 7.39
CA ARG A 1011 60.80 -14.98 7.76
C ARG A 1011 62.15 -15.30 7.11
N THR A 1012 62.27 -16.41 6.40
CA THR A 1012 63.50 -16.84 5.71
C THR A 1012 63.49 -16.54 4.22
N ALA A 1013 62.30 -16.31 3.64
CA ALA A 1013 62.15 -15.90 2.25
C ALA A 1013 62.53 -14.43 2.03
N GLU A 1014 63.06 -14.11 0.85
CA GLU A 1014 63.20 -12.72 0.43
C GLU A 1014 61.81 -12.12 0.11
N PRO A 1015 61.49 -10.92 0.60
CA PRO A 1015 60.20 -10.28 0.33
C PRO A 1015 60.11 -9.85 -1.14
N PHE A 1016 59.03 -10.26 -1.81
CA PHE A 1016 58.70 -9.80 -3.16
C PHE A 1016 57.83 -8.54 -3.09
N VAL A 1017 58.32 -7.42 -3.61
CA VAL A 1017 57.60 -6.13 -3.59
C VAL A 1017 56.85 -5.89 -4.89
N TYR A 1018 55.55 -5.64 -4.80
CA TYR A 1018 54.70 -5.31 -5.94
C TYR A 1018 54.79 -3.82 -6.27
N THR A 1019 55.87 -3.42 -6.94
CA THR A 1019 56.13 -2.01 -7.27
C THR A 1019 55.11 -1.40 -8.26
N GLU A 1020 54.47 -2.23 -9.08
CA GLU A 1020 53.41 -1.84 -10.01
C GLU A 1020 52.12 -1.40 -9.31
N LEU A 1021 51.97 -1.73 -8.01
CA LEU A 1021 50.88 -1.29 -7.15
C LEU A 1021 51.26 -0.11 -6.25
N ALA A 1022 52.45 0.49 -6.42
CA ALA A 1022 52.90 1.59 -5.56
C ALA A 1022 51.91 2.76 -5.55
N ILE A 1023 51.63 3.29 -4.35
CA ILE A 1023 50.86 4.52 -4.16
C ILE A 1023 51.82 5.62 -3.70
N LYS A 1024 51.83 6.75 -4.39
CA LYS A 1024 52.65 7.91 -4.01
C LYS A 1024 51.97 8.66 -2.87
N MET A 1025 52.67 8.81 -1.75
CA MET A 1025 52.19 9.39 -0.49
C MET A 1025 52.86 10.73 -0.18
N ASN A 1026 52.09 11.66 0.38
CA ASN A 1026 52.52 13.01 0.71
C ASN A 1026 53.07 13.12 2.13
N ARG A 1027 53.67 14.27 2.45
CA ARG A 1027 54.24 14.55 3.78
C ARG A 1027 53.22 14.33 4.90
N GLU A 1028 52.00 14.83 4.71
CA GLU A 1028 50.92 14.84 5.70
C GLU A 1028 50.28 13.46 5.91
N SER A 1029 50.61 12.48 5.06
CA SER A 1029 50.08 11.12 5.15
C SER A 1029 50.80 10.27 6.20
N ILE A 1030 51.98 10.69 6.67
CA ILE A 1030 52.75 9.96 7.69
C ILE A 1030 53.21 10.87 8.82
N ILE A 1031 52.98 10.44 10.07
CA ILE A 1031 53.56 11.09 11.25
C ILE A 1031 54.42 10.07 12.00
N ILE A 1032 55.67 10.43 12.24
CA ILE A 1032 56.62 9.62 13.02
C ILE A 1032 56.95 10.41 14.28
N CYS A 1033 56.58 9.90 15.45
CA CYS A 1033 56.77 10.59 16.73
C CYS A 1033 57.02 9.60 17.88
N ASN A 1034 57.47 10.10 19.03
CA ASN A 1034 57.53 9.28 20.25
C ASN A 1034 56.14 9.22 20.90
N ALA A 1035 55.86 8.15 21.65
CA ALA A 1035 54.63 8.02 22.41
C ALA A 1035 54.36 9.21 23.35
N SER A 1036 55.41 9.84 23.90
CA SER A 1036 55.32 11.05 24.73
C SER A 1036 54.88 12.31 23.96
N ASP A 1037 54.89 12.27 22.64
CA ASP A 1037 54.73 13.43 21.75
C ASP A 1037 53.39 13.42 21.01
N ILE A 1038 52.53 12.43 21.29
CA ILE A 1038 51.22 12.28 20.68
C ILE A 1038 50.32 13.47 21.06
N LEU A 1039 49.62 14.00 20.06
CA LEU A 1039 48.61 15.05 20.22
C LEU A 1039 47.25 14.44 20.57
N LYS A 1040 46.49 15.11 21.44
CA LYS A 1040 45.16 14.64 21.89
C LYS A 1040 44.12 14.57 20.75
N ASN A 1041 44.25 15.43 19.74
CA ASN A 1041 43.33 15.54 18.62
C ASN A 1041 43.72 14.67 17.40
N ASP A 1042 44.89 14.05 17.39
CA ASP A 1042 45.28 13.08 16.36
C ASP A 1042 44.75 11.69 16.73
N PHE A 1043 43.51 11.41 16.32
CA PHE A 1043 42.82 10.18 16.69
C PHE A 1043 43.58 8.91 16.28
N LEU A 1044 44.27 8.92 15.12
CA LEU A 1044 45.01 7.76 14.63
C LEU A 1044 46.22 7.44 15.53
N SER A 1045 46.93 8.48 16.00
CA SER A 1045 48.00 8.30 16.99
C SER A 1045 47.47 7.85 18.34
N VAL A 1046 46.31 8.37 18.80
CA VAL A 1046 45.65 7.90 20.03
C VAL A 1046 45.21 6.43 19.91
N CYS A 1047 44.75 6.00 18.74
CA CYS A 1047 44.39 4.60 18.45
C CYS A 1047 45.61 3.66 18.53
N ALA A 1048 46.80 4.11 18.13
CA ALA A 1048 48.03 3.32 18.14
C ALA A 1048 48.46 2.85 19.55
N ILE A 1049 48.11 3.60 20.59
CA ILE A 1049 48.43 3.26 21.98
C ILE A 1049 47.46 2.22 22.50
N ILE A 1050 47.92 1.10 23.06
CA ILE A 1050 47.05 0.05 23.61
C ILE A 1050 47.15 0.01 25.15
N PRO A 1051 46.16 -0.58 25.85
CA PRO A 1051 46.16 -0.64 27.32
C PRO A 1051 47.42 -1.25 27.94
N GLY A 1052 48.12 -2.14 27.23
CA GLY A 1052 49.31 -2.84 27.72
C GLY A 1052 50.64 -2.07 27.60
N ASP A 1053 50.65 -0.88 26.98
CA ASP A 1053 51.90 -0.17 26.70
C ASP A 1053 52.55 0.43 27.97
N ASP A 1054 53.89 0.51 27.96
CA ASP A 1054 54.73 1.15 28.99
C ASP A 1054 55.67 2.17 28.32
N PRO A 1055 55.14 3.34 27.91
CA PRO A 1055 55.88 4.28 27.08
C PRO A 1055 57.03 4.95 27.83
N ILE A 1056 58.06 5.31 27.06
CA ILE A 1056 59.19 6.10 27.54
C ILE A 1056 58.74 7.57 27.63
N ILE A 1057 58.76 8.12 28.84
CA ILE A 1057 58.44 9.53 29.11
C ILE A 1057 59.73 10.24 29.52
N PRO A 1058 60.33 11.08 28.66
CA PRO A 1058 61.51 11.86 29.00
C PRO A 1058 61.24 12.87 30.12
N THR A 1059 62.29 13.21 30.88
CA THR A 1059 62.25 14.26 31.90
C THR A 1059 61.80 15.60 31.27
N GLY A 1060 60.80 16.26 31.86
CA GLY A 1060 60.17 17.48 31.34
C GLY A 1060 58.91 17.26 30.47
N LYS A 1061 58.50 16.00 30.23
CA LYS A 1061 57.26 15.63 29.52
C LYS A 1061 56.25 14.89 30.41
N GLU A 1062 56.29 15.08 31.72
CA GLU A 1062 55.45 14.39 32.69
C GLU A 1062 53.94 14.65 32.48
N ASN A 1063 53.60 15.82 31.95
CA ASN A 1063 52.22 16.22 31.60
C ASN A 1063 51.80 15.79 30.17
N SER A 1064 52.55 14.90 29.53
CA SER A 1064 52.21 14.40 28.19
C SER A 1064 50.81 13.77 28.15
N PRO A 1065 50.03 13.95 27.06
CA PRO A 1065 48.72 13.33 26.88
C PRO A 1065 48.69 11.80 27.08
N ILE A 1066 49.83 11.14 26.88
CA ILE A 1066 49.95 9.67 26.88
C ILE A 1066 49.47 9.03 28.19
N THR A 1067 49.74 9.66 29.33
CA THR A 1067 49.37 9.13 30.65
C THR A 1067 47.86 9.05 30.81
N GLU A 1068 47.14 10.08 30.35
CA GLU A 1068 45.68 10.12 30.41
C GLU A 1068 45.04 9.16 29.40
N ILE A 1069 45.60 9.07 28.19
CA ILE A 1069 45.16 8.11 27.16
C ILE A 1069 45.24 6.66 27.71
N LEU A 1070 46.35 6.30 28.35
CA LEU A 1070 46.54 4.98 28.94
C LEU A 1070 45.62 4.72 30.13
N ARG A 1071 45.41 5.72 30.98
CA ARG A 1071 44.48 5.62 32.12
C ARG A 1071 43.07 5.27 31.64
N ARG A 1072 42.59 5.98 30.62
CA ARG A 1072 41.26 5.75 30.01
C ARG A 1072 41.15 4.37 29.37
N LYS A 1073 42.10 4.00 28.50
CA LYS A 1073 42.07 2.70 27.82
C LYS A 1073 42.16 1.51 28.80
N LYS A 1074 42.78 1.69 29.96
CA LYS A 1074 42.81 0.67 31.04
C LYS A 1074 41.52 0.59 31.84
N SER A 1075 40.76 1.68 31.99
CA SER A 1075 39.44 1.65 32.62
C SER A 1075 38.38 1.01 31.72
N ASP A 1076 38.45 1.28 30.41
CA ASP A 1076 37.48 0.75 29.43
C ASP A 1076 37.59 -0.77 29.27
N ASN A 1077 38.77 -1.36 29.53
CA ASN A 1077 39.02 -2.81 29.50
C ASN A 1077 38.49 -3.58 30.74
N LYS A 1078 37.87 -2.89 31.71
CA LYS A 1078 37.27 -3.50 32.92
C LYS A 1078 35.74 -3.61 32.86
N LEU A 1079 35.14 -3.15 31.77
CA LEU A 1079 33.72 -3.30 31.40
C LEU A 1079 33.60 -4.29 30.26
#